data_AF-A0A9E2CYL3-F1
#
_entry.id   AF-A0A9E2CYL3-F1
#
_cell.length_a   1.000
_cell.length_b   1.000
_cell.length_c   1.000
_cell.angle_alpha   90.00
_cell.angle_beta   90.00
_cell.angle_gamma   90.00
#
_symmetry.space_group_name_H-M   'P 1'
#
loop_
_entity.id
_entity.type
_entity.pdbx_description
1 polymer ?
#
loop_
_entity_poly.entity_id
_entity_poly.type
_entity_poly.pdbx_seq_one_letter_code
_entity_poly.pdbx_strand_id
1 'polypeptide(L)'
;MRLILKFPLSVLHTFSSFPAATKSFLWQRKIQLAPIILSFFFLIFFCKPTYCHAVTLTWTANDPIENVSGYKIYYGSASGQYDSSTDVGNVTSCEIEDVISTLEVGKTYYLTATAYSSTSESDFSAEVVYTHTSVPDVVSDTVVADTDGDGINDNVEIYFKTDPLSADTDNDGISDYNELIYWGISWNADFDGDGIINLIDWDSDGDGIPDGEEITQGTDPATPQLIVTLMSPLDGVTLPAGDITFSCHTTSLSSDIDHISLYSNISGSWHQDAIHYTGEISRNEAGLVSLFHFNNSTEDAMTSSISASTNIEFSDISQFGSSAYLSGYDNRITASNSTGRYNITDELTIEAWIYPTDITPSDYIVSKAWNVNTSPYINYALGFYNDTKTLRFVATIAGQQYMVTTGQIAPLQWYHVVGTYSNTSGEMKIYLNGQLADSTSVSGQLDTTSSDLLIGGYQYSEEESWNGYIDELAIYNRTLNAEEIADHYAVNTREVVADFPVHISEESTFQWNCAAKDITGESAIAATNNSFITQISSDDIPDLQQTVYEDGEDGTISGWDIINTTGASIKNVFDSDKQSRVIELLISDDTQNVFRLRNNDLSNWQNTDQFIAKWSMKLTGSYFIFLNVETTAGQRFLYYNTADYDLLGTWEFVHHGLGSNSSNGDWITITRNLQQDLQEAQPDVEIIKVNSILIRGNGRIDDISLLNP
;
A
#
# COMPACT_ATOMS: atom_id res chain seq x y z
N MET A 1 -41.64 55.87 -3.56
CA MET A 1 -40.88 54.72 -4.10
C MET A 1 -41.39 53.44 -3.45
N ARG A 2 -41.50 52.34 -4.22
CA ARG A 2 -41.81 51.01 -3.68
C ARG A 2 -40.68 50.05 -4.05
N LEU A 3 -40.03 49.49 -3.03
CA LEU A 3 -39.01 48.45 -3.17
C LEU A 3 -39.68 47.07 -3.29
N ILE A 4 -39.15 46.21 -4.16
CA ILE A 4 -39.70 44.88 -4.46
C ILE A 4 -38.55 43.89 -4.66
N LEU A 5 -38.63 42.71 -4.04
CA LEU A 5 -37.76 41.57 -4.31
C LEU A 5 -38.25 40.82 -5.56
N LYS A 6 -37.34 40.48 -6.46
CA LYS A 6 -37.59 39.63 -7.61
C LYS A 6 -36.64 38.44 -7.59
N PHE A 7 -37.25 37.26 -7.65
CA PHE A 7 -36.54 36.00 -7.86
C PHE A 7 -36.42 35.76 -9.38
N PRO A 8 -35.33 35.15 -9.85
CA PRO A 8 -35.15 34.85 -11.27
C PRO A 8 -36.30 33.97 -11.80
N LEU A 9 -36.91 34.39 -12.93
CA LEU A 9 -37.84 33.56 -13.71
C LEU A 9 -37.04 32.82 -14.78
N SER A 10 -37.15 31.49 -14.85
CA SER A 10 -36.55 30.67 -15.89
C SER A 10 -37.27 30.87 -17.24
N VAL A 11 -36.48 31.15 -18.29
CA VAL A 11 -36.97 31.43 -19.65
C VAL A 11 -37.28 30.13 -20.39
N LEU A 12 -38.53 29.96 -20.82
CA LEU A 12 -38.97 28.92 -21.77
C LEU A 12 -38.24 29.05 -23.11
N HIS A 13 -37.35 28.12 -23.43
CA HIS A 13 -36.94 27.88 -24.81
C HIS A 13 -37.92 26.91 -25.48
N THR A 14 -38.68 27.44 -26.44
CA THR A 14 -39.55 26.65 -27.33
C THR A 14 -38.69 25.97 -28.39
N PHE A 15 -38.58 24.64 -28.34
CA PHE A 15 -38.22 23.84 -29.52
C PHE A 15 -39.47 23.18 -30.10
N SER A 16 -39.69 23.47 -31.38
CA SER A 16 -40.77 22.92 -32.19
C SER A 16 -40.48 21.46 -32.53
N SER A 17 -41.35 20.55 -32.10
CA SER A 17 -41.39 19.18 -32.58
C SER A 17 -42.18 19.10 -33.89
N PHE A 18 -41.54 18.61 -34.95
CA PHE A 18 -42.25 17.98 -36.07
C PHE A 18 -42.65 16.55 -35.66
N PRO A 19 -43.82 16.04 -36.09
CA PRO A 19 -44.33 14.75 -35.63
C PRO A 19 -43.69 13.57 -36.36
N ALA A 20 -43.48 12.49 -35.61
CA ALA A 20 -43.08 11.19 -36.09
C ALA A 20 -44.09 10.59 -37.08
N ALA A 21 -43.59 10.04 -38.19
CA ALA A 21 -44.32 9.14 -39.07
C ALA A 21 -43.58 7.81 -39.22
N THR A 22 -44.36 6.76 -39.03
CA THR A 22 -44.13 5.31 -39.06
C THR A 22 -43.30 4.68 -40.19
N LYS A 23 -42.57 3.61 -39.79
CA LYS A 23 -42.37 2.28 -40.41
C LYS A 23 -41.61 2.10 -41.74
N SER A 24 -40.56 1.26 -41.60
CA SER A 24 -40.22 0.06 -42.40
C SER A 24 -39.05 0.11 -43.42
N PHE A 25 -38.19 -0.91 -43.24
CA PHE A 25 -37.52 -1.78 -44.23
C PHE A 25 -36.40 -1.25 -45.17
N LEU A 26 -35.26 -1.98 -45.04
CA LEU A 26 -34.27 -2.41 -46.05
C LEU A 26 -33.05 -1.56 -46.44
N TRP A 27 -31.90 -2.14 -46.06
CA TRP A 27 -30.70 -2.47 -46.86
C TRP A 27 -29.82 -1.35 -47.47
N GLN A 28 -28.55 -1.44 -47.06
CA GLN A 28 -27.31 -1.40 -47.84
C GLN A 28 -26.43 -0.12 -47.95
N ARG A 29 -25.16 -0.38 -47.59
CA ARG A 29 -23.87 0.07 -48.15
C ARG A 29 -23.26 1.42 -47.71
N LYS A 30 -22.12 1.25 -47.00
CA LYS A 30 -20.79 1.88 -47.15
C LYS A 30 -20.72 3.21 -47.91
N ILE A 31 -20.02 4.19 -47.35
CA ILE A 31 -18.66 4.64 -47.76
C ILE A 31 -18.16 5.80 -46.86
N GLN A 32 -16.86 5.76 -46.61
CA GLN A 32 -15.97 6.68 -45.90
C GLN A 32 -15.96 8.12 -46.44
N LEU A 33 -15.55 9.10 -45.61
CA LEU A 33 -14.28 9.85 -45.75
C LEU A 33 -14.21 11.04 -44.78
N ALA A 34 -13.03 11.19 -44.17
CA ALA A 34 -12.57 12.30 -43.32
C ALA A 34 -11.99 13.46 -44.16
N PRO A 35 -11.06 14.29 -43.64
CA PRO A 35 -11.21 15.54 -42.87
C PRO A 35 -10.60 16.75 -43.62
N ILE A 36 -10.57 17.98 -43.05
CA ILE A 36 -9.56 19.02 -43.40
C ILE A 36 -9.40 20.06 -42.26
N ILE A 37 -8.13 20.41 -42.07
CA ILE A 37 -7.43 21.27 -41.10
C ILE A 37 -7.46 22.75 -41.55
N LEU A 38 -7.47 23.73 -40.62
CA LEU A 38 -6.49 24.83 -40.60
C LEU A 38 -6.53 25.70 -39.33
N SER A 39 -5.33 26.01 -38.84
CA SER A 39 -4.93 26.80 -37.68
C SER A 39 -4.79 28.30 -38.01
N PHE A 40 -5.07 29.22 -37.06
CA PHE A 40 -4.16 30.33 -36.68
C PHE A 40 -4.61 31.09 -35.40
N PHE A 41 -3.61 31.47 -34.61
CA PHE A 41 -3.55 32.03 -33.23
C PHE A 41 -3.91 33.53 -33.09
N PHE A 42 -4.50 33.98 -31.96
CA PHE A 42 -3.89 34.85 -30.89
C PHE A 42 -4.92 35.40 -29.84
N LEU A 43 -4.72 35.07 -28.54
CA LEU A 43 -4.96 35.77 -27.23
C LEU A 43 -5.97 36.95 -27.11
N ILE A 44 -6.80 37.20 -26.06
CA ILE A 44 -7.07 36.74 -24.67
C ILE A 44 -8.50 37.25 -24.33
N PHE A 45 -9.34 36.46 -23.65
CA PHE A 45 -10.02 36.80 -22.37
C PHE A 45 -10.98 35.64 -22.00
N PHE A 46 -10.78 35.09 -20.80
CA PHE A 46 -11.75 34.23 -20.13
C PHE A 46 -13.09 35.00 -20.02
N CYS A 47 -14.14 34.46 -20.62
CA CYS A 47 -15.49 34.70 -20.15
C CYS A 47 -16.19 33.34 -20.12
N LYS A 48 -16.18 32.71 -18.93
CA LYS A 48 -17.14 31.66 -18.63
C LYS A 48 -18.55 32.29 -18.77
N PRO A 49 -19.55 31.62 -19.34
CA PRO A 49 -20.92 32.05 -19.15
C PRO A 49 -21.28 31.85 -17.67
N THR A 50 -21.37 32.93 -16.91
CA THR A 50 -22.01 32.93 -15.59
C THR A 50 -23.52 32.98 -15.80
N TYR A 51 -24.21 31.88 -15.50
CA TYR A 51 -25.63 31.95 -15.18
C TYR A 51 -25.75 32.46 -13.74
N CYS A 52 -26.00 33.77 -13.57
CA CYS A 52 -26.24 34.37 -12.26
C CYS A 52 -27.72 34.13 -11.88
N HIS A 53 -27.96 33.38 -10.80
CA HIS A 53 -29.28 33.19 -10.17
C HIS A 53 -29.42 34.06 -8.90
N ALA A 54 -29.01 35.33 -8.96
CA ALA A 54 -29.06 36.23 -7.81
C ALA A 54 -30.48 36.81 -7.57
N VAL A 55 -30.89 36.89 -6.30
CA VAL A 55 -32.12 37.61 -5.90
C VAL A 55 -31.91 39.11 -6.15
N THR A 56 -32.80 39.71 -6.93
CA THR A 56 -32.68 41.12 -7.35
C THR A 56 -33.65 42.01 -6.58
N LEU A 57 -33.16 43.11 -6.02
CA LEU A 57 -33.97 44.22 -5.50
C LEU A 57 -34.30 45.19 -6.64
N THR A 58 -35.56 45.59 -6.78
CA THR A 58 -36.00 46.55 -7.81
C THR A 58 -36.96 47.60 -7.24
N TRP A 59 -36.89 48.84 -7.72
CA TRP A 59 -37.77 49.91 -7.29
C TRP A 59 -38.12 50.91 -8.41
N THR A 60 -39.21 51.65 -8.22
CA THR A 60 -39.63 52.70 -9.16
C THR A 60 -38.85 53.99 -8.92
N ALA A 61 -38.28 54.59 -9.97
CA ALA A 61 -37.62 55.91 -9.89
C ALA A 61 -38.56 57.01 -9.35
N ASN A 62 -38.01 57.99 -8.64
CA ASN A 62 -38.77 59.13 -8.13
C ASN A 62 -39.03 60.17 -9.24
N ASP A 63 -40.27 60.66 -9.36
CA ASP A 63 -40.68 61.67 -10.34
C ASP A 63 -40.88 63.06 -9.67
N PRO A 64 -40.30 64.16 -10.19
CA PRO A 64 -39.40 64.23 -11.34
C PRO A 64 -37.96 63.83 -11.03
N ILE A 65 -37.36 63.06 -11.94
CA ILE A 65 -36.02 62.45 -11.82
C ILE A 65 -34.89 63.51 -11.83
N GLU A 66 -35.17 64.75 -12.26
CA GLU A 66 -34.15 65.77 -12.59
C GLU A 66 -33.22 66.19 -11.42
N ASN A 67 -33.50 65.78 -10.18
CA ASN A 67 -32.67 66.10 -9.01
C ASN A 67 -32.20 64.88 -8.20
N VAL A 68 -32.34 63.65 -8.71
CA VAL A 68 -31.87 62.45 -8.01
C VAL A 68 -30.44 62.10 -8.46
N SER A 69 -29.50 62.12 -7.51
CA SER A 69 -28.09 61.76 -7.73
C SER A 69 -27.83 60.26 -7.58
N GLY A 70 -28.63 59.55 -6.78
CA GLY A 70 -28.52 58.11 -6.59
C GLY A 70 -29.48 57.57 -5.53
N TYR A 71 -29.33 56.28 -5.22
CA TYR A 71 -30.14 55.57 -4.22
C TYR A 71 -29.24 54.83 -3.23
N LYS A 72 -29.74 54.70 -1.99
CA LYS A 72 -29.12 53.87 -0.96
C LYS A 72 -30.10 52.82 -0.48
N ILE A 73 -29.60 51.61 -0.25
CA ILE A 73 -30.35 50.53 0.38
C ILE A 73 -29.88 50.40 1.82
N TYR A 74 -30.82 50.55 2.75
CA TYR A 74 -30.63 50.37 4.17
C TYR A 74 -31.16 49.00 4.57
N TYR A 75 -30.44 48.30 5.44
CA TYR A 75 -30.86 47.00 5.95
C TYR A 75 -30.51 46.82 7.44
N GLY A 76 -31.21 45.89 8.09
CA GLY A 76 -30.97 45.51 9.48
C GLY A 76 -31.74 44.27 9.89
N SER A 77 -31.56 43.85 11.15
CA SER A 77 -32.11 42.59 11.68
C SER A 77 -33.51 42.69 12.27
N ALA A 78 -34.12 43.88 12.31
CA ALA A 78 -35.47 44.10 12.81
C ALA A 78 -36.20 45.19 12.00
N SER A 79 -37.52 45.04 11.86
CA SER A 79 -38.36 46.00 11.13
C SER A 79 -38.21 47.42 11.67
N GLY A 80 -37.96 48.37 10.77
CA GLY A 80 -37.75 49.79 11.07
C GLY A 80 -36.43 50.11 11.80
N GLN A 81 -35.51 49.15 11.92
CA GLN A 81 -34.17 49.35 12.49
C GLN A 81 -33.12 48.96 11.45
N TYR A 82 -32.52 49.95 10.81
CA TYR A 82 -31.50 49.76 9.79
C TYR A 82 -30.15 50.28 10.31
N ASP A 83 -29.24 49.36 10.63
CA ASP A 83 -27.91 49.65 11.16
C ASP A 83 -26.84 49.74 10.07
N SER A 84 -27.18 49.28 8.87
CA SER A 84 -26.27 49.19 7.72
C SER A 84 -26.87 49.81 6.46
N SER A 85 -26.04 50.35 5.57
CA SER A 85 -26.49 50.82 4.27
C SER A 85 -25.42 50.76 3.18
N THR A 86 -25.88 50.56 1.94
CA THR A 86 -25.04 50.46 0.74
C THR A 86 -25.54 51.46 -0.31
N ASP A 87 -24.63 52.27 -0.83
CA ASP A 87 -24.90 53.18 -1.94
C ASP A 87 -24.79 52.42 -3.27
N VAL A 88 -25.92 52.30 -3.94
CA VAL A 88 -26.04 51.55 -5.20
C VAL A 88 -25.97 52.47 -6.42
N GLY A 89 -25.76 53.77 -6.20
CA GLY A 89 -25.68 54.76 -7.26
C GLY A 89 -27.03 55.03 -7.94
N ASN A 90 -26.99 55.60 -9.15
CA ASN A 90 -28.20 55.96 -9.91
C ASN A 90 -28.74 54.78 -10.74
N VAL A 91 -29.08 53.70 -10.05
CA VAL A 91 -29.74 52.52 -10.62
C VAL A 91 -31.13 52.35 -10.01
N THR A 92 -31.98 51.54 -10.62
CA THR A 92 -33.30 51.18 -10.06
C THR A 92 -33.42 49.68 -9.76
N SER A 93 -32.28 48.99 -9.79
CA SER A 93 -32.16 47.58 -9.45
C SER A 93 -30.72 47.24 -9.04
N CYS A 94 -30.57 46.32 -8.10
CA CYS A 94 -29.29 45.73 -7.69
C CYS A 94 -29.49 44.31 -7.17
N GLU A 95 -28.43 43.50 -7.13
CA GLU A 95 -28.48 42.17 -6.51
C GLU A 95 -28.39 42.30 -4.99
N ILE A 96 -29.00 41.39 -4.24
CA ILE A 96 -29.00 41.45 -2.78
C ILE A 96 -27.59 41.25 -2.19
N GLU A 97 -26.74 40.47 -2.87
CA GLU A 97 -25.36 40.18 -2.48
C GLU A 97 -24.44 41.40 -2.67
N ASP A 98 -24.76 42.29 -3.61
CA ASP A 98 -24.09 43.59 -3.76
C ASP A 98 -24.42 44.53 -2.58
N VAL A 99 -25.53 44.29 -1.88
CA VAL A 99 -25.98 45.10 -0.74
C VAL A 99 -25.50 44.50 0.59
N ILE A 100 -25.57 43.17 0.74
CA ILE A 100 -25.19 42.44 1.95
C ILE A 100 -24.13 41.40 1.57
N SER A 101 -22.87 41.70 1.86
CA SER A 101 -21.72 40.88 1.45
C SER A 101 -21.62 39.52 2.14
N THR A 102 -22.41 39.28 3.19
CA THR A 102 -22.41 38.03 3.96
C THR A 102 -23.82 37.77 4.47
N LEU A 103 -24.60 37.00 3.71
CA LEU A 103 -25.92 36.53 4.12
C LEU A 103 -25.76 35.30 5.03
N GLU A 104 -26.35 35.35 6.22
CA GLU A 104 -26.37 34.23 7.15
C GLU A 104 -27.65 33.42 6.94
N VAL A 105 -27.52 32.10 6.78
CA VAL A 105 -28.66 31.18 6.60
C VAL A 105 -29.59 31.23 7.81
N GLY A 106 -30.89 31.26 7.56
CA GLY A 106 -31.95 31.39 8.55
C GLY A 106 -32.15 32.81 9.09
N LYS A 107 -31.32 33.79 8.69
CA LYS A 107 -31.51 35.18 9.14
C LYS A 107 -32.48 35.95 8.25
N THR A 108 -33.28 36.76 8.94
CA THR A 108 -34.23 37.69 8.32
C THR A 108 -33.66 39.11 8.33
N TYR A 109 -33.62 39.70 7.14
CA TYR A 109 -33.16 41.05 6.86
C TYR A 109 -34.35 41.92 6.46
N TYR A 110 -34.41 43.12 6.99
CA TYR A 110 -35.43 44.12 6.68
C TYR A 110 -34.77 45.24 5.89
N LEU A 111 -35.21 45.47 4.65
CA LEU A 111 -34.57 46.37 3.70
C LEU A 111 -35.49 47.52 3.28
N THR A 112 -34.92 48.72 3.13
CA THR A 112 -35.62 49.88 2.55
C THR A 112 -34.68 50.71 1.68
N ALA A 113 -35.23 51.38 0.68
CA ALA A 113 -34.50 52.29 -0.20
C ALA A 113 -34.83 53.76 0.09
N THR A 114 -33.85 54.64 -0.07
CA THR A 114 -34.01 56.11 -0.15
C THR A 114 -33.45 56.63 -1.48
N ALA A 115 -33.91 57.81 -1.91
CA ALA A 115 -33.31 58.56 -3.01
C ALA A 115 -32.55 59.77 -2.45
N TYR A 116 -31.35 60.05 -2.94
CA TYR A 116 -30.60 61.22 -2.52
C TYR A 116 -30.23 62.15 -3.69
N SER A 117 -30.06 63.42 -3.34
CA SER A 117 -29.50 64.48 -4.15
C SER A 117 -28.19 64.97 -3.52
N SER A 118 -27.50 65.90 -4.16
CA SER A 118 -26.28 66.51 -3.59
C SER A 118 -26.51 67.26 -2.26
N THR A 119 -27.76 67.54 -1.88
CA THR A 119 -28.09 68.35 -0.69
C THR A 119 -29.13 67.73 0.26
N SER A 120 -29.83 66.67 -0.13
CA SER A 120 -30.89 66.06 0.68
C SER A 120 -31.16 64.61 0.29
N GLU A 121 -31.59 63.80 1.26
CA GLU A 121 -32.05 62.42 1.11
C GLU A 121 -33.55 62.33 1.43
N SER A 122 -34.28 61.45 0.74
CA SER A 122 -35.72 61.26 0.94
C SER A 122 -36.03 60.40 2.16
N ASP A 123 -37.30 60.37 2.55
CA ASP A 123 -37.81 59.37 3.49
C ASP A 123 -37.63 57.94 2.93
N PHE A 124 -37.64 56.96 3.83
CA PHE A 124 -37.59 55.53 3.52
C PHE A 124 -38.78 55.10 2.66
N SER A 125 -38.52 54.23 1.70
CA SER A 125 -39.56 53.50 0.96
C SER A 125 -40.22 52.43 1.85
N ALA A 126 -41.24 51.76 1.30
CA ALA A 126 -41.82 50.60 1.96
C ALA A 126 -40.75 49.53 2.19
N GLU A 127 -40.72 49.02 3.42
CA GLU A 127 -39.80 47.97 3.84
C GLU A 127 -40.14 46.64 3.13
N VAL A 128 -39.09 45.89 2.79
CA VAL A 128 -39.18 44.54 2.26
C VAL A 128 -38.42 43.61 3.19
N VAL A 129 -38.97 42.43 3.43
CA VAL A 129 -38.39 41.42 4.32
C VAL A 129 -37.80 40.31 3.46
N TYR A 130 -36.54 39.96 3.72
CA TYR A 130 -35.83 38.85 3.08
C TYR A 130 -35.30 37.91 4.15
N THR A 131 -35.75 36.65 4.15
CA THR A 131 -35.14 35.60 4.96
C THR A 131 -34.25 34.77 4.06
N HIS A 132 -32.97 34.65 4.41
CA HIS A 132 -32.05 33.80 3.67
C HIS A 132 -32.30 32.34 4.05
N THR A 133 -33.24 31.68 3.37
CA THR A 133 -33.53 30.26 3.59
C THR A 133 -32.64 29.41 2.69
N SER A 134 -31.94 28.42 3.28
CA SER A 134 -31.35 27.31 2.52
C SER A 134 -32.49 26.35 2.18
N VAL A 135 -32.63 26.04 0.89
CA VAL A 135 -33.72 25.28 0.25
C VAL A 135 -34.98 26.14 -0.05
N PRO A 136 -35.47 26.18 -1.30
CA PRO A 136 -36.77 26.78 -1.64
C PRO A 136 -37.89 26.11 -0.83
N ASP A 137 -38.92 26.85 -0.43
CA ASP A 137 -40.11 26.31 0.27
C ASP A 137 -40.74 25.14 -0.51
N VAL A 138 -40.34 23.91 -0.19
CA VAL A 138 -41.00 22.66 -0.58
C VAL A 138 -41.97 22.34 0.55
N VAL A 139 -43.19 22.89 0.50
CA VAL A 139 -44.46 22.25 0.90
C VAL A 139 -45.61 23.26 0.78
N SER A 140 -46.57 22.87 -0.06
CA SER A 140 -47.99 23.23 -0.14
C SER A 140 -48.40 24.71 -0.34
N ASP A 141 -48.92 25.01 -1.53
CA ASP A 141 -50.35 25.30 -1.77
C ASP A 141 -50.52 25.87 -3.18
N THR A 142 -50.68 25.01 -4.20
CA THR A 142 -51.37 25.26 -5.50
C THR A 142 -51.11 24.14 -6.52
N VAL A 143 -51.95 23.10 -6.57
CA VAL A 143 -52.23 22.23 -7.75
C VAL A 143 -51.03 21.85 -8.66
N VAL A 144 -49.85 21.59 -8.10
CA VAL A 144 -48.73 21.01 -8.87
C VAL A 144 -48.88 19.50 -8.75
N ALA A 145 -48.73 18.79 -9.86
CA ALA A 145 -48.73 17.32 -9.86
C ALA A 145 -47.53 16.82 -9.06
N ASP A 146 -47.78 15.79 -8.27
CA ASP A 146 -46.84 14.97 -7.50
C ASP A 146 -47.32 13.56 -7.85
N THR A 147 -46.66 12.96 -8.84
CA THR A 147 -47.22 11.83 -9.58
C THR A 147 -46.98 10.49 -8.88
N ASP A 148 -45.90 10.36 -8.11
CA ASP A 148 -45.59 9.17 -7.30
C ASP A 148 -45.91 9.31 -5.80
N GLY A 149 -46.16 10.54 -5.33
CA GLY A 149 -46.71 10.82 -4.00
C GLY A 149 -45.67 10.82 -2.88
N ASP A 150 -44.40 11.08 -3.19
CA ASP A 150 -43.29 11.07 -2.23
C ASP A 150 -43.18 12.36 -1.39
N GLY A 151 -43.81 13.46 -1.86
CA GLY A 151 -43.83 14.77 -1.22
C GLY A 151 -43.06 15.87 -1.97
N ILE A 152 -42.38 15.52 -3.07
CA ILE A 152 -41.85 16.44 -4.08
C ILE A 152 -42.91 16.58 -5.20
N ASN A 153 -42.88 17.68 -5.96
CA ASN A 153 -43.75 17.81 -7.14
C ASN A 153 -42.95 17.56 -8.42
N ASP A 154 -43.63 17.12 -9.49
CA ASP A 154 -43.01 16.70 -10.75
C ASP A 154 -42.01 17.73 -11.32
N ASN A 155 -42.25 19.03 -11.12
CA ASN A 155 -41.36 20.08 -11.67
C ASN A 155 -40.11 20.30 -10.81
N VAL A 156 -40.18 19.98 -9.52
CA VAL A 156 -39.07 20.06 -8.57
C VAL A 156 -38.20 18.81 -8.69
N GLU A 157 -38.79 17.64 -8.92
CA GLU A 157 -38.05 16.40 -9.21
C GLU A 157 -37.18 16.55 -10.47
N ILE A 158 -37.73 17.12 -11.55
CA ILE A 158 -36.95 17.45 -12.77
C ILE A 158 -35.75 18.37 -12.47
N TYR A 159 -35.85 19.27 -11.49
CA TYR A 159 -34.74 20.16 -11.11
C TYR A 159 -33.65 19.40 -10.36
N PHE A 160 -34.04 18.50 -9.46
CA PHE A 160 -33.14 17.67 -8.66
C PHE A 160 -32.64 16.41 -9.40
N LYS A 161 -33.17 16.16 -10.60
CA LYS A 161 -32.88 15.04 -11.49
C LYS A 161 -33.46 13.69 -11.04
N THR A 162 -34.40 13.72 -10.10
CA THR A 162 -35.16 12.54 -9.69
C THR A 162 -36.31 12.25 -10.69
N ASP A 163 -36.88 11.04 -10.67
CA ASP A 163 -37.91 10.59 -11.62
C ASP A 163 -39.33 10.83 -11.05
N PRO A 164 -40.16 11.72 -11.64
CA PRO A 164 -41.54 11.99 -11.22
C PRO A 164 -42.50 10.79 -11.14
N LEU A 165 -42.07 9.62 -11.58
CA LEU A 165 -42.86 8.39 -11.56
C LEU A 165 -42.36 7.38 -10.51
N SER A 166 -41.31 7.70 -9.76
CA SER A 166 -40.63 6.83 -8.82
C SER A 166 -40.33 7.59 -7.54
N ALA A 167 -41.09 7.29 -6.48
CA ALA A 167 -40.91 7.92 -5.16
C ALA A 167 -39.54 7.67 -4.50
N ASP A 168 -38.69 6.88 -5.14
CA ASP A 168 -37.34 6.44 -4.77
C ASP A 168 -36.66 6.17 -6.13
N THR A 169 -35.85 7.13 -6.60
CA THR A 169 -35.34 7.16 -7.98
C THR A 169 -34.29 6.09 -8.23
N ASP A 170 -33.40 5.86 -7.28
CA ASP A 170 -32.26 4.93 -7.38
C ASP A 170 -32.51 3.56 -6.72
N ASN A 171 -33.62 3.42 -6.00
CA ASN A 171 -34.12 2.18 -5.37
C ASN A 171 -33.22 1.66 -4.24
N ASP A 172 -32.60 2.56 -3.49
CA ASP A 172 -31.76 2.26 -2.32
C ASP A 172 -32.58 2.03 -1.03
N GLY A 173 -33.87 2.42 -1.03
CA GLY A 173 -34.80 2.32 0.08
C GLY A 173 -35.13 3.62 0.80
N ILE A 174 -34.59 4.76 0.36
CA ILE A 174 -34.95 6.11 0.79
C ILE A 174 -35.80 6.75 -0.32
N SER A 175 -36.81 7.54 0.05
CA SER A 175 -37.56 8.31 -0.95
C SER A 175 -36.82 9.60 -1.31
N ASP A 176 -36.92 10.08 -2.54
CA ASP A 176 -36.28 11.32 -3.01
C ASP A 176 -36.53 12.51 -2.05
N TYR A 177 -37.76 12.64 -1.50
CA TYR A 177 -38.08 13.65 -0.50
C TYR A 177 -37.19 13.57 0.75
N ASN A 178 -36.95 12.36 1.27
CA ASN A 178 -36.18 12.14 2.48
C ASN A 178 -34.68 12.28 2.20
N GLU A 179 -34.20 11.88 1.03
CA GLU A 179 -32.82 12.12 0.61
C GLU A 179 -32.52 13.62 0.45
N LEU A 180 -33.44 14.40 -0.15
CA LEU A 180 -33.29 15.86 -0.24
C LEU A 180 -33.16 16.51 1.14
N ILE A 181 -33.89 15.99 2.13
CA ILE A 181 -33.80 16.44 3.51
C ILE A 181 -32.49 16.01 4.17
N TYR A 182 -32.03 14.79 3.88
CA TYR A 182 -30.77 14.24 4.38
C TYR A 182 -29.55 15.00 3.83
N TRP A 183 -29.42 15.04 2.50
CA TRP A 183 -28.31 15.68 1.81
C TRP A 183 -28.32 17.21 1.90
N GLY A 184 -29.50 17.82 1.97
CA GLY A 184 -29.66 19.26 2.15
C GLY A 184 -28.96 20.08 1.07
N ILE A 185 -27.90 20.81 1.42
CA ILE A 185 -27.13 21.62 0.46
C ILE A 185 -26.17 20.80 -0.40
N SER A 186 -25.90 19.56 0.00
CA SER A 186 -24.97 18.64 -0.66
C SER A 186 -25.68 17.66 -1.60
N TRP A 187 -26.95 17.86 -1.92
CA TRP A 187 -27.74 17.00 -2.81
C TRP A 187 -27.10 16.74 -4.18
N ASN A 188 -26.24 17.66 -4.65
CA ASN A 188 -25.52 17.55 -5.91
C ASN A 188 -24.04 17.19 -5.75
N ALA A 189 -23.64 16.76 -4.56
CA ALA A 189 -22.33 16.15 -4.35
C ALA A 189 -22.25 14.80 -5.07
N ASP A 190 -21.03 14.31 -5.18
CA ASP A 190 -20.60 13.10 -5.88
C ASP A 190 -19.45 12.60 -5.01
N PHE A 191 -19.77 11.82 -3.96
CA PHE A 191 -18.81 11.48 -2.91
C PHE A 191 -17.78 10.45 -3.39
N ASP A 192 -18.18 9.51 -4.25
CA ASP A 192 -17.31 8.48 -4.80
C ASP A 192 -16.61 8.90 -6.12
N GLY A 193 -17.09 9.96 -6.78
CA GLY A 193 -16.51 10.54 -7.98
C GLY A 193 -16.86 9.79 -9.28
N ASP A 194 -17.90 8.94 -9.28
CA ASP A 194 -18.30 8.16 -10.44
C ASP A 194 -19.06 8.99 -11.52
N GLY A 195 -19.49 10.20 -11.14
CA GLY A 195 -20.18 11.18 -11.99
C GLY A 195 -21.71 11.11 -11.92
N ILE A 196 -22.28 10.26 -11.06
CA ILE A 196 -23.64 10.30 -10.56
C ILE A 196 -23.66 11.25 -9.34
N ILE A 197 -24.83 11.81 -8.99
CA ILE A 197 -24.92 12.65 -7.78
C ILE A 197 -25.62 11.85 -6.71
N ASN A 198 -25.25 12.05 -5.45
CA ASN A 198 -25.73 11.28 -4.30
C ASN A 198 -27.26 11.17 -4.16
N LEU A 199 -28.01 12.14 -4.69
CA LEU A 199 -29.49 12.10 -4.64
C LEU A 199 -30.12 11.10 -5.62
N ILE A 200 -29.34 10.57 -6.57
CA ILE A 200 -29.80 9.57 -7.54
C ILE A 200 -28.76 8.46 -7.68
N ASP A 201 -27.93 8.31 -6.65
CA ASP A 201 -26.94 7.26 -6.55
C ASP A 201 -27.36 6.33 -5.43
N TRP A 202 -27.49 5.05 -5.77
CA TRP A 202 -27.97 4.06 -4.81
C TRP A 202 -26.94 3.77 -3.71
N ASP A 203 -25.69 4.17 -3.92
CA ASP A 203 -24.51 3.92 -3.09
C ASP A 203 -23.57 5.13 -3.22
N SER A 204 -23.91 6.20 -2.51
CA SER A 204 -23.35 7.55 -2.67
C SER A 204 -21.83 7.62 -2.45
N ASP A 205 -21.30 6.71 -1.65
CA ASP A 205 -19.88 6.67 -1.30
C ASP A 205 -19.12 5.48 -1.93
N GLY A 206 -19.84 4.66 -2.71
CA GLY A 206 -19.31 3.61 -3.55
C GLY A 206 -18.84 2.38 -2.78
N ASP A 207 -19.37 2.15 -1.57
CA ASP A 207 -18.99 1.04 -0.69
C ASP A 207 -19.83 -0.24 -0.85
N GLY A 208 -20.71 -0.26 -1.84
CA GLY A 208 -21.55 -1.40 -2.18
C GLY A 208 -22.68 -1.69 -1.18
N ILE A 209 -22.85 -0.85 -0.15
CA ILE A 209 -24.00 -0.86 0.74
C ILE A 209 -24.93 0.28 0.31
N PRO A 210 -26.22 0.02 0.02
CA PRO A 210 -27.11 1.11 -0.37
C PRO A 210 -27.31 2.14 0.74
N ASP A 211 -27.41 3.43 0.40
CA ASP A 211 -27.54 4.52 1.39
C ASP A 211 -28.72 4.28 2.36
N GLY A 212 -29.84 3.76 1.86
CA GLY A 212 -31.00 3.38 2.66
C GLY A 212 -30.75 2.25 3.66
N GLU A 213 -29.89 1.28 3.31
CA GLU A 213 -29.45 0.24 4.24
C GLU A 213 -28.57 0.84 5.33
N GLU A 214 -27.67 1.75 4.98
CA GLU A 214 -26.79 2.45 5.91
C GLU A 214 -27.55 3.33 6.91
N ILE A 215 -28.49 4.16 6.45
CA ILE A 215 -29.36 4.95 7.33
C ILE A 215 -30.15 4.04 8.28
N THR A 216 -30.58 2.87 7.81
CA THR A 216 -31.27 1.87 8.64
C THR A 216 -30.35 1.26 9.70
N GLN A 217 -29.07 1.07 9.37
CA GLN A 217 -28.03 0.60 10.28
C GLN A 217 -27.47 1.72 11.19
N GLY A 218 -27.76 2.98 10.86
CA GLY A 218 -27.30 4.16 11.59
C GLY A 218 -25.89 4.62 11.23
N THR A 219 -25.39 4.22 10.06
CA THR A 219 -24.14 4.68 9.46
C THR A 219 -24.40 5.89 8.54
N ASP A 220 -23.34 6.50 8.01
CA ASP A 220 -23.42 7.74 7.22
C ASP A 220 -23.12 7.41 5.74
N PRO A 221 -24.08 7.56 4.81
CA PRO A 221 -23.90 7.23 3.39
C PRO A 221 -22.95 8.14 2.60
N ALA A 222 -22.33 9.11 3.28
CA ALA A 222 -21.23 9.88 2.71
C ALA A 222 -19.86 9.30 3.06
N THR A 223 -19.81 8.24 3.88
CA THR A 223 -18.59 7.73 4.50
C THR A 223 -18.44 6.24 4.27
N PRO A 224 -17.56 5.86 3.33
CA PRO A 224 -17.40 4.47 2.94
C PRO A 224 -17.03 3.60 4.13
N GLN A 225 -17.71 2.46 4.28
CA GLN A 225 -17.46 1.56 5.38
C GLN A 225 -16.24 0.68 5.11
N LEU A 226 -15.25 0.79 6.00
CA LEU A 226 -14.26 -0.26 6.14
C LEU A 226 -14.92 -1.50 6.74
N ILE A 227 -14.79 -2.62 6.03
CA ILE A 227 -15.28 -3.91 6.53
C ILE A 227 -14.07 -4.71 7.00
N VAL A 228 -14.06 -5.11 8.28
CA VAL A 228 -13.04 -6.01 8.85
C VAL A 228 -13.68 -7.34 9.21
N THR A 229 -13.16 -8.43 8.65
CA THR A 229 -13.62 -9.80 8.88
C THR A 229 -12.50 -10.66 9.48
N LEU A 230 -12.80 -11.34 10.58
CA LEU A 230 -11.88 -12.29 11.21
C LEU A 230 -11.92 -13.63 10.46
N MET A 231 -10.79 -14.08 9.92
CA MET A 231 -10.71 -15.32 9.13
C MET A 231 -10.25 -16.52 9.96
N SER A 232 -9.20 -16.35 10.76
CA SER A 232 -8.59 -17.41 11.56
C SER A 232 -7.84 -16.82 12.75
N PRO A 233 -7.84 -17.44 13.95
CA PRO A 233 -8.66 -18.58 14.35
C PRO A 233 -10.17 -18.28 14.40
N LEU A 234 -11.00 -19.22 13.95
CA LEU A 234 -12.46 -19.09 14.02
C LEU A 234 -12.97 -19.04 15.47
N ASP A 235 -14.14 -18.45 15.70
CA ASP A 235 -14.73 -18.41 17.05
C ASP A 235 -15.10 -19.81 17.58
N GLY A 236 -14.88 -20.00 18.88
CA GLY A 236 -15.20 -21.21 19.64
C GLY A 236 -14.31 -22.42 19.35
N VAL A 237 -13.24 -22.28 18.56
CA VAL A 237 -12.38 -23.41 18.23
C VAL A 237 -11.40 -23.72 19.37
N THR A 238 -10.91 -24.96 19.37
CA THR A 238 -9.79 -25.38 20.22
C THR A 238 -8.60 -25.64 19.32
N LEU A 239 -7.49 -24.97 19.57
CA LEU A 239 -6.25 -25.11 18.82
C LEU A 239 -5.13 -25.66 19.72
N PRO A 240 -4.16 -26.40 19.15
CA PRO A 240 -2.95 -26.73 19.89
C PRO A 240 -2.15 -25.46 20.21
N ALA A 241 -1.53 -25.41 21.38
CA ALA A 241 -0.52 -24.39 21.68
C ALA A 241 0.66 -24.50 20.69
N GLY A 242 1.17 -23.38 20.19
CA GLY A 242 2.21 -23.32 19.16
C GLY A 242 2.14 -22.02 18.35
N ASP A 243 2.71 -22.04 17.14
CA ASP A 243 2.60 -20.93 16.20
C ASP A 243 1.20 -20.90 15.59
N ILE A 244 0.45 -19.86 15.93
CA ILE A 244 -0.91 -19.63 15.43
C ILE A 244 -0.90 -18.36 14.60
N THR A 245 -1.39 -18.46 13.37
CA THR A 245 -1.58 -17.30 12.50
C THR A 245 -2.97 -16.73 12.69
N PHE A 246 -3.03 -15.47 13.09
CA PHE A 246 -4.23 -14.66 13.13
C PHE A 246 -4.39 -13.99 11.77
N SER A 247 -5.49 -14.25 11.09
CA SER A 247 -5.75 -13.77 9.74
C SER A 247 -6.99 -12.88 9.74
N CYS A 248 -6.85 -11.67 9.21
CA CYS A 248 -7.91 -10.69 9.07
C CYS A 248 -8.03 -10.26 7.62
N HIS A 249 -9.26 -10.21 7.14
CA HIS A 249 -9.58 -9.65 5.83
C HIS A 249 -10.21 -8.29 6.01
N THR A 250 -9.67 -7.28 5.33
CA THR A 250 -10.25 -5.95 5.30
C THR A 250 -10.53 -5.57 3.86
N THR A 251 -11.72 -5.03 3.63
CA THR A 251 -12.09 -4.37 2.38
C THR A 251 -12.47 -2.93 2.67
N SER A 252 -11.90 -2.02 1.90
CA SER A 252 -12.36 -0.65 1.72
C SER A 252 -12.70 -0.48 0.26
N LEU A 253 -13.83 0.12 -0.06
CA LEU A 253 -14.29 0.19 -1.45
C LEU A 253 -14.01 1.57 -2.08
N SER A 254 -13.65 2.55 -1.27
CA SER A 254 -13.41 3.94 -1.66
C SER A 254 -11.96 4.42 -1.46
N SER A 255 -11.21 3.80 -0.55
CA SER A 255 -9.90 4.27 -0.08
C SER A 255 -8.92 3.12 0.12
N ASP A 256 -7.64 3.40 -0.05
CA ASP A 256 -6.60 2.43 0.27
C ASP A 256 -6.56 2.19 1.78
N ILE A 257 -6.48 0.93 2.18
CA ILE A 257 -6.25 0.58 3.57
C ILE A 257 -4.84 1.09 3.93
N ASP A 258 -4.67 1.69 5.11
CA ASP A 258 -3.38 2.15 5.66
C ASP A 258 -2.72 1.06 6.53
N HIS A 259 -3.48 0.50 7.48
CA HIS A 259 -3.00 -0.64 8.26
C HIS A 259 -4.13 -1.46 8.91
N ILE A 260 -3.79 -2.69 9.28
CA ILE A 260 -4.62 -3.60 10.07
C ILE A 260 -3.86 -3.88 11.38
N SER A 261 -4.52 -3.70 12.52
CA SER A 261 -4.01 -3.93 13.86
C SER A 261 -4.65 -5.16 14.49
N LEU A 262 -3.82 -6.07 15.01
CA LEU A 262 -4.25 -7.19 15.84
C LEU A 262 -4.41 -6.75 17.30
N TYR A 263 -5.54 -7.11 17.89
CA TYR A 263 -5.79 -6.96 19.32
C TYR A 263 -6.09 -8.31 19.96
N SER A 264 -5.54 -8.55 21.15
CA SER A 264 -5.89 -9.70 21.98
C SER A 264 -6.24 -9.31 23.42
N ASN A 265 -6.97 -10.20 24.08
CA ASN A 265 -7.33 -10.09 25.49
C ASN A 265 -7.19 -11.46 26.16
N ILE A 266 -6.07 -11.62 26.86
CA ILE A 266 -5.69 -12.86 27.56
C ILE A 266 -5.89 -12.71 29.08
N SER A 267 -5.73 -11.49 29.62
CA SER A 267 -5.71 -11.21 31.07
C SER A 267 -6.93 -10.42 31.59
N GLY A 268 -7.95 -10.23 30.76
CA GLY A 268 -9.12 -9.41 31.07
C GLY A 268 -8.97 -7.94 30.66
N SER A 269 -7.94 -7.60 29.89
CA SER A 269 -7.72 -6.29 29.26
C SER A 269 -7.23 -6.47 27.84
N TRP A 270 -7.68 -5.59 26.94
CA TRP A 270 -7.29 -5.60 25.53
C TRP A 270 -5.94 -4.90 25.32
N HIS A 271 -5.10 -5.52 24.49
CA HIS A 271 -3.80 -5.03 24.09
C HIS A 271 -3.70 -5.06 22.56
N GLN A 272 -3.02 -4.07 21.97
CA GLN A 272 -2.62 -4.11 20.56
C GLN A 272 -1.31 -4.88 20.49
N ASP A 273 -1.29 -5.99 19.75
CA ASP A 273 -0.14 -6.91 19.74
C ASP A 273 0.75 -6.69 18.52
N ALA A 274 0.15 -6.41 17.36
CA ALA A 274 0.86 -6.24 16.10
C ALA A 274 0.10 -5.31 15.15
N ILE A 275 0.83 -4.73 14.19
CA ILE A 275 0.29 -3.89 13.13
C ILE A 275 0.86 -4.39 11.80
N HIS A 276 -0.01 -4.54 10.81
CA HIS A 276 0.30 -4.87 9.43
C HIS A 276 -0.05 -3.64 8.58
N TYR A 277 0.95 -2.93 8.08
CA TYR A 277 0.74 -1.79 7.19
C TYR A 277 0.42 -2.29 5.80
N THR A 278 -0.69 -1.82 5.25
CA THR A 278 -1.21 -2.26 3.96
C THR A 278 -0.62 -1.40 2.85
N GLY A 279 -0.04 -2.04 1.84
CA GLY A 279 0.67 -1.35 0.75
C GLY A 279 2.18 -1.55 0.71
N GLU A 280 2.72 -2.43 1.56
CA GLU A 280 3.99 -3.08 1.22
C GLU A 280 3.75 -3.85 -0.09
N ILE A 281 4.28 -3.32 -1.20
CA ILE A 281 4.13 -3.92 -2.52
C ILE A 281 4.44 -5.42 -2.38
N SER A 282 3.54 -6.30 -2.83
CA SER A 282 3.87 -7.72 -3.01
C SER A 282 4.90 -7.81 -4.13
N ARG A 283 6.14 -7.45 -3.80
CA ARG A 283 7.24 -7.38 -4.75
C ARG A 283 7.57 -8.81 -5.08
N ASN A 284 7.65 -9.09 -6.36
CA ASN A 284 8.34 -10.30 -6.77
C ASN A 284 9.80 -10.19 -6.31
N GLU A 285 10.13 -10.90 -5.22
CA GLU A 285 11.44 -10.93 -4.57
C GLU A 285 12.53 -11.47 -5.48
N ALA A 286 12.19 -12.07 -6.63
CA ALA A 286 13.16 -12.50 -7.61
C ALA A 286 14.09 -11.33 -7.96
N GLY A 287 15.38 -11.47 -7.70
CA GLY A 287 16.37 -10.44 -7.97
C GLY A 287 16.24 -9.16 -7.16
N LEU A 288 15.42 -9.13 -6.09
CA LEU A 288 15.40 -8.03 -5.13
C LEU A 288 16.70 -8.06 -4.31
N VAL A 289 17.39 -6.92 -4.26
CA VAL A 289 18.70 -6.76 -3.61
C VAL A 289 18.54 -6.13 -2.23
N SER A 290 17.70 -5.09 -2.14
CA SER A 290 17.36 -4.39 -0.90
C SER A 290 16.00 -3.72 -1.03
N LEU A 291 15.29 -3.61 0.09
CA LEU A 291 13.99 -2.95 0.22
C LEU A 291 13.94 -2.16 1.53
N PHE A 292 13.65 -0.86 1.42
CA PHE A 292 13.50 0.04 2.55
C PHE A 292 12.07 0.59 2.57
N HIS A 293 11.26 0.05 3.48
CA HIS A 293 9.88 0.49 3.69
C HIS A 293 9.78 1.84 4.39
N PHE A 294 10.78 2.22 5.19
CA PHE A 294 10.76 3.45 6.00
C PHE A 294 9.60 3.59 7.01
N ASN A 295 8.95 2.46 7.35
CA ASN A 295 7.96 2.30 8.41
C ASN A 295 8.58 2.45 9.81
N ASN A 296 8.94 3.69 10.17
CA ASN A 296 9.66 4.04 11.41
C ASN A 296 11.00 3.32 11.59
N SER A 297 11.58 2.80 10.51
CA SER A 297 12.82 2.04 10.51
C SER A 297 13.65 2.31 9.26
N THR A 298 14.97 2.27 9.37
CA THR A 298 15.88 2.29 8.21
C THR A 298 16.39 0.90 7.85
N GLU A 299 15.77 -0.16 8.39
CA GLU A 299 16.15 -1.53 8.12
C GLU A 299 15.87 -1.93 6.66
N ASP A 300 16.78 -2.71 6.10
CA ASP A 300 16.57 -3.38 4.82
C ASP A 300 15.76 -4.65 5.08
N ALA A 301 14.55 -4.74 4.53
CA ALA A 301 13.65 -5.88 4.74
C ALA A 301 14.27 -7.21 4.28
N MET A 302 15.23 -7.17 3.34
CA MET A 302 15.91 -8.38 2.86
C MET A 302 16.97 -8.91 3.85
N THR A 303 17.51 -8.05 4.71
CA THR A 303 18.47 -8.44 5.75
C THR A 303 18.54 -7.39 6.85
N SER A 304 18.55 -7.82 8.11
CA SER A 304 18.71 -6.98 9.32
C SER A 304 20.07 -6.26 9.46
N SER A 305 20.81 -6.07 8.37
CA SER A 305 22.19 -5.56 8.38
C SER A 305 22.47 -4.57 7.25
N ILE A 306 21.90 -3.36 7.35
CA ILE A 306 22.35 -2.16 6.64
C ILE A 306 22.31 -0.94 7.57
N SER A 307 23.21 0.00 7.28
CA SER A 307 24.10 0.69 8.21
C SER A 307 23.72 2.13 8.59
N ALA A 308 24.23 2.55 9.74
CA ALA A 308 24.45 3.91 10.22
C ALA A 308 23.59 5.01 9.56
N SER A 309 22.41 5.25 10.12
CA SER A 309 21.63 6.45 9.86
C SER A 309 22.14 7.60 10.75
N THR A 310 22.16 8.82 10.22
CA THR A 310 22.36 10.05 11.00
C THR A 310 21.08 10.88 10.91
N ASN A 311 20.42 11.08 12.06
CA ASN A 311 19.31 12.02 12.22
C ASN A 311 18.14 11.85 11.23
N ILE A 312 17.68 10.61 10.97
CA ILE A 312 16.50 10.40 10.12
C ILE A 312 15.23 10.59 10.95
N GLU A 313 14.34 11.44 10.47
CA GLU A 313 12.99 11.61 11.01
C GLU A 313 12.01 10.78 10.17
N PHE A 314 11.00 10.22 10.82
CA PHE A 314 9.94 9.46 10.18
C PHE A 314 8.63 10.24 10.23
N SER A 315 7.78 10.08 9.22
CA SER A 315 6.57 10.87 9.09
C SER A 315 5.39 10.05 8.57
N ASP A 316 4.22 10.33 9.13
CA ASP A 316 2.93 9.85 8.64
C ASP A 316 2.52 10.50 7.30
N ILE A 317 3.30 11.48 6.79
CA ILE A 317 3.22 11.91 5.39
C ILE A 317 3.95 10.85 4.58
N SER A 318 3.25 9.82 4.12
CA SER A 318 3.79 8.65 3.42
C SER A 318 2.93 8.31 2.19
N GLN A 319 3.38 7.34 1.39
CA GLN A 319 2.48 6.60 0.51
C GLN A 319 1.97 5.34 1.21
N PHE A 320 2.81 4.71 2.01
CA PHE A 320 2.46 3.50 2.76
C PHE A 320 3.05 3.60 4.17
N GLY A 321 2.23 3.39 5.20
CA GLY A 321 2.68 3.42 6.59
C GLY A 321 3.39 4.73 6.97
N SER A 322 4.73 4.72 7.03
CA SER A 322 5.55 5.89 7.32
C SER A 322 6.66 6.06 6.28
N SER A 323 7.07 7.31 6.04
CA SER A 323 8.19 7.63 5.14
C SER A 323 9.40 8.18 5.89
N ALA A 324 10.58 8.10 5.27
CA ALA A 324 11.78 8.75 5.76
C ALA A 324 11.83 10.21 5.30
N TYR A 325 11.81 11.15 6.24
CA TYR A 325 12.05 12.56 5.98
C TYR A 325 13.54 12.90 6.06
N LEU A 326 14.06 13.44 4.96
CA LEU A 326 15.43 13.91 4.83
C LEU A 326 15.37 15.42 4.61
N SER A 327 15.85 16.20 5.58
CA SER A 327 15.71 17.66 5.60
C SER A 327 16.73 18.42 4.74
N GLY A 328 17.53 17.72 3.95
CA GLY A 328 18.79 18.24 3.39
C GLY A 328 19.86 18.46 4.47
N TYR A 329 21.14 18.50 4.04
CA TYR A 329 22.35 18.65 4.86
C TYR A 329 22.51 17.62 6.01
N ASP A 330 23.46 16.69 5.85
CA ASP A 330 23.91 15.67 6.82
C ASP A 330 22.90 14.57 7.24
N ASN A 331 21.67 14.62 6.73
CA ASN A 331 20.67 13.56 6.88
C ASN A 331 20.73 12.62 5.67
N ARG A 332 21.32 11.43 5.85
CA ARG A 332 21.42 10.40 4.82
C ARG A 332 21.46 9.01 5.44
N ILE A 333 21.13 8.00 4.65
CA ILE A 333 21.26 6.60 5.05
C ILE A 333 22.39 5.97 4.24
N THR A 334 23.28 5.26 4.92
CA THR A 334 24.41 4.59 4.27
C THR A 334 24.17 3.10 4.25
N ALA A 335 23.99 2.52 3.07
CA ALA A 335 23.87 1.08 2.90
C ALA A 335 25.22 0.47 2.46
N SER A 336 25.82 -0.30 3.37
CA SER A 336 27.18 -0.82 3.20
C SER A 336 27.28 -1.75 1.99
N ASN A 337 28.31 -1.53 1.17
CA ASN A 337 28.68 -2.40 0.07
C ASN A 337 29.88 -3.32 0.40
N SER A 338 30.14 -3.57 1.68
CA SER A 338 31.30 -4.37 2.12
C SER A 338 31.31 -5.80 1.57
N THR A 339 30.13 -6.39 1.35
CA THR A 339 29.95 -7.73 0.74
C THR A 339 29.90 -7.70 -0.79
N GLY A 340 29.91 -6.51 -1.41
CA GLY A 340 29.70 -6.34 -2.84
C GLY A 340 28.24 -6.48 -3.28
N ARG A 341 27.27 -6.46 -2.35
CA ARG A 341 25.82 -6.57 -2.63
C ARG A 341 25.34 -5.62 -3.74
N TYR A 342 25.90 -4.42 -3.81
CA TYR A 342 25.53 -3.37 -4.75
C TYR A 342 26.45 -3.31 -5.99
N ASN A 343 27.24 -4.36 -6.25
CA ASN A 343 28.07 -4.48 -7.45
C ASN A 343 27.28 -5.17 -8.58
N ILE A 344 26.19 -4.53 -9.00
CA ILE A 344 25.27 -5.04 -10.02
C ILE A 344 25.86 -4.76 -11.41
N THR A 345 25.92 -5.78 -12.29
CA THR A 345 26.64 -5.73 -13.58
C THR A 345 25.76 -5.81 -14.83
N ASP A 346 24.73 -6.66 -14.82
CA ASP A 346 24.00 -6.99 -16.06
C ASP A 346 22.63 -6.32 -16.16
N GLU A 347 21.88 -6.26 -15.07
CA GLU A 347 20.51 -5.74 -15.05
C GLU A 347 20.29 -4.98 -13.74
N LEU A 348 19.67 -3.80 -13.79
CA LEU A 348 19.45 -2.95 -12.61
C LEU A 348 18.06 -2.31 -12.68
N THR A 349 17.32 -2.38 -11.58
CA THR A 349 16.18 -1.50 -11.34
C THR A 349 16.34 -0.78 -10.02
N ILE A 350 16.05 0.52 -10.02
CA ILE A 350 15.92 1.35 -8.81
C ILE A 350 14.53 1.97 -8.84
N GLU A 351 13.81 1.84 -7.75
CA GLU A 351 12.42 2.24 -7.61
C GLU A 351 12.21 2.92 -6.26
N ALA A 352 11.44 4.00 -6.22
CA ALA A 352 11.04 4.66 -4.97
C ALA A 352 9.76 5.47 -5.15
N TRP A 353 9.05 5.67 -4.05
CA TRP A 353 8.09 6.76 -3.90
C TRP A 353 8.80 7.98 -3.29
N ILE A 354 8.59 9.16 -3.88
CA ILE A 354 9.24 10.40 -3.45
C ILE A 354 8.25 11.55 -3.30
N TYR A 355 8.44 12.37 -2.27
CA TYR A 355 7.76 13.65 -2.08
C TYR A 355 8.81 14.75 -1.90
N PRO A 356 9.24 15.42 -2.98
CA PRO A 356 10.15 16.56 -2.87
C PRO A 356 9.46 17.75 -2.19
N THR A 357 10.02 18.26 -1.10
CA THR A 357 9.52 19.49 -0.44
C THR A 357 10.00 20.76 -1.15
N ASP A 358 11.18 20.67 -1.78
CA ASP A 358 11.71 21.60 -2.76
C ASP A 358 12.43 20.78 -3.85
N ILE A 359 12.71 21.38 -5.00
CA ILE A 359 13.52 20.77 -6.05
C ILE A 359 14.73 21.66 -6.28
N THR A 360 15.86 21.26 -5.71
CA THR A 360 17.16 21.92 -5.89
C THR A 360 18.03 21.19 -6.93
N PRO A 361 18.95 21.90 -7.60
CA PRO A 361 19.90 21.24 -8.48
C PRO A 361 20.80 20.26 -7.71
N SER A 362 20.98 19.05 -8.23
CA SER A 362 21.86 17.99 -7.71
C SER A 362 21.39 17.23 -6.46
N ASP A 363 20.08 17.12 -6.24
CA ASP A 363 19.55 16.28 -5.15
C ASP A 363 19.57 14.79 -5.52
N TYR A 364 20.09 13.91 -4.65
CA TYR A 364 20.14 12.47 -4.89
C TYR A 364 19.18 11.72 -3.97
N ILE A 365 18.19 11.05 -4.58
CA ILE A 365 17.28 10.12 -3.87
C ILE A 365 18.10 8.90 -3.45
N VAL A 366 18.84 8.33 -4.40
CA VAL A 366 19.80 7.26 -4.14
C VAL A 366 21.00 7.40 -5.06
N SER A 367 22.21 7.20 -4.53
CA SER A 367 23.44 7.29 -5.30
C SER A 367 24.47 6.25 -4.89
N LYS A 368 25.20 5.76 -5.88
CA LYS A 368 26.45 5.02 -5.69
C LYS A 368 27.55 5.74 -6.46
N ALA A 369 28.56 6.21 -5.74
CA ALA A 369 29.66 6.99 -6.31
C ALA A 369 30.80 6.11 -6.86
N TRP A 370 31.71 6.73 -7.61
CA TRP A 370 33.03 6.16 -7.86
C TRP A 370 33.94 6.34 -6.65
N ASN A 371 34.88 5.41 -6.44
CA ASN A 371 35.83 5.47 -5.32
C ASN A 371 36.95 6.53 -5.50
N VAL A 372 36.84 7.38 -6.52
CA VAL A 372 37.78 8.45 -6.87
C VAL A 372 37.01 9.71 -7.26
N ASN A 373 37.49 10.88 -6.84
CA ASN A 373 36.91 12.18 -7.19
C ASN A 373 37.33 12.65 -8.61
N THR A 374 37.27 11.76 -9.58
CA THR A 374 37.60 12.03 -10.98
C THR A 374 36.52 11.44 -11.88
N SER A 375 36.05 12.21 -12.86
CA SER A 375 34.98 11.81 -13.78
C SER A 375 35.23 10.42 -14.42
N PRO A 376 34.21 9.54 -14.52
CA PRO A 376 32.82 9.76 -14.07
C PRO A 376 32.66 9.66 -12.55
N TYR A 377 31.93 10.61 -11.96
CA TYR A 377 31.75 10.72 -10.51
C TYR A 377 30.72 9.73 -9.93
N ILE A 378 29.80 9.24 -10.77
CA ILE A 378 28.65 8.41 -10.38
C ILE A 378 28.77 7.04 -11.03
N ASN A 379 28.59 5.97 -10.25
CA ASN A 379 28.41 4.63 -10.78
C ASN A 379 26.99 4.46 -11.29
N TYR A 380 25.99 4.61 -10.42
CA TYR A 380 24.59 4.77 -10.80
C TYR A 380 23.87 5.60 -9.75
N ALA A 381 22.82 6.31 -10.16
CA ALA A 381 21.99 7.12 -9.25
C ALA A 381 20.61 7.41 -9.84
N LEU A 382 19.66 7.68 -8.93
CA LEU A 382 18.35 8.26 -9.23
C LEU A 382 18.25 9.60 -8.46
N GLY A 383 17.91 10.68 -9.15
CA GLY A 383 17.89 12.01 -8.55
C GLY A 383 17.76 13.14 -9.57
N PHE A 384 18.03 14.37 -9.14
CA PHE A 384 17.92 15.58 -9.94
C PHE A 384 19.29 16.07 -10.41
N TYR A 385 19.33 16.82 -11.51
CA TYR A 385 20.58 17.40 -12.01
C TYR A 385 20.36 18.72 -12.73
N ASN A 386 21.28 19.65 -12.50
CA ASN A 386 21.36 20.98 -13.12
C ASN A 386 20.13 21.88 -12.89
N ASP A 387 20.26 23.12 -13.37
CA ASP A 387 19.25 24.19 -13.34
C ASP A 387 17.88 23.79 -13.98
N THR A 388 17.82 22.65 -14.70
CA THR A 388 16.62 22.20 -15.42
C THR A 388 15.59 21.53 -14.51
N LYS A 389 15.94 21.15 -13.27
CA LYS A 389 15.02 20.53 -12.29
C LYS A 389 14.29 19.29 -12.82
N THR A 390 14.95 18.53 -13.68
CA THR A 390 14.44 17.29 -14.27
C THR A 390 14.99 16.09 -13.50
N LEU A 391 14.13 15.14 -13.15
CA LEU A 391 14.55 13.87 -12.57
C LEU A 391 15.31 13.06 -13.63
N ARG A 392 16.36 12.37 -13.20
CA ARG A 392 17.20 11.52 -14.05
C ARG A 392 17.49 10.18 -13.39
N PHE A 393 17.66 9.18 -14.24
CA PHE A 393 18.37 7.95 -13.90
C PHE A 393 19.70 7.98 -14.66
N VAL A 394 20.81 7.77 -13.95
CA VAL A 394 22.17 7.83 -14.50
C VAL A 394 22.91 6.55 -14.15
N ALA A 395 23.69 6.03 -15.10
CA ALA A 395 24.51 4.85 -14.92
C ALA A 395 25.79 4.93 -15.77
N THR A 396 26.90 4.41 -15.25
CA THR A 396 28.16 4.27 -15.99
C THR A 396 28.28 2.84 -16.50
N ILE A 397 28.34 2.72 -17.83
CA ILE A 397 28.31 1.44 -18.56
C ILE A 397 29.52 1.42 -19.50
N ALA A 398 30.36 0.40 -19.35
CA ALA A 398 31.61 0.26 -20.11
C ALA A 398 32.50 1.52 -20.09
N GLY A 399 32.63 2.16 -18.93
CA GLY A 399 33.43 3.37 -18.73
C GLY A 399 32.87 4.66 -19.32
N GLN A 400 31.60 4.67 -19.77
CA GLN A 400 30.90 5.88 -20.24
C GLN A 400 29.61 6.08 -19.44
N GLN A 401 29.30 7.35 -19.12
CA GLN A 401 28.08 7.69 -18.38
C GLN A 401 26.91 7.92 -19.33
N TYR A 402 25.79 7.29 -19.04
CA TYR A 402 24.52 7.42 -19.74
C TYR A 402 23.44 7.92 -18.78
N MET A 403 22.46 8.63 -19.32
CA MET A 403 21.33 9.13 -18.54
C MET A 403 20.06 9.18 -19.39
N VAL A 404 18.94 9.03 -18.71
CA VAL A 404 17.58 9.26 -19.21
C VAL A 404 16.87 10.18 -18.22
N THR A 405 15.95 11.02 -18.71
CA THR A 405 15.33 12.07 -17.90
C THR A 405 13.82 12.11 -18.04
N THR A 406 13.12 12.49 -16.98
CA THR A 406 11.70 12.84 -17.07
C THR A 406 11.50 14.26 -17.61
N GLY A 407 10.25 14.66 -17.79
CA GLY A 407 9.88 16.08 -17.79
C GLY A 407 10.12 16.74 -16.42
N GLN A 408 9.87 18.05 -16.32
CA GLN A 408 9.88 18.73 -15.03
C GLN A 408 8.74 18.22 -14.15
N ILE A 409 9.01 18.08 -12.87
CA ILE A 409 8.00 17.73 -11.86
C ILE A 409 7.84 18.90 -10.88
N ALA A 410 6.69 19.00 -10.23
CA ALA A 410 6.40 19.99 -9.19
C ALA A 410 6.74 19.45 -7.79
N PRO A 411 7.19 20.29 -6.83
CA PRO A 411 7.31 19.89 -5.44
C PRO A 411 5.92 19.72 -4.79
N LEU A 412 5.91 19.18 -3.56
CA LEU A 412 4.73 19.02 -2.71
C LEU A 412 3.67 18.02 -3.21
N GLN A 413 4.11 16.98 -3.92
CA GLN A 413 3.27 15.84 -4.26
C GLN A 413 4.09 14.55 -4.42
N TRP A 414 3.43 13.42 -4.26
CA TRP A 414 4.04 12.10 -4.42
C TRP A 414 4.26 11.72 -5.87
N TYR A 415 5.38 11.05 -6.12
CA TYR A 415 5.69 10.42 -7.40
C TYR A 415 6.26 9.03 -7.19
N HIS A 416 5.85 8.11 -8.04
CA HIS A 416 6.53 6.83 -8.19
C HIS A 416 7.59 6.96 -9.30
N VAL A 417 8.84 6.69 -8.97
CA VAL A 417 9.98 6.91 -9.87
C VAL A 417 10.79 5.63 -10.03
N VAL A 418 11.01 5.22 -11.29
CA VAL A 418 11.71 3.96 -11.57
C VAL A 418 12.75 4.15 -12.67
N GLY A 419 14.01 3.79 -12.39
CA GLY A 419 15.09 3.70 -13.37
C GLY A 419 15.44 2.25 -13.66
N THR A 420 15.46 1.84 -14.93
CA THR A 420 15.81 0.47 -15.34
C THR A 420 16.96 0.44 -16.35
N TYR A 421 17.79 -0.58 -16.28
CA TYR A 421 18.84 -0.87 -17.24
C TYR A 421 18.95 -2.38 -17.50
N SER A 422 18.96 -2.74 -18.79
CA SER A 422 19.17 -4.12 -19.24
C SER A 422 20.32 -4.22 -20.23
N ASN A 423 21.38 -4.93 -19.86
CA ASN A 423 22.45 -5.32 -20.80
C ASN A 423 21.93 -6.29 -21.87
N THR A 424 20.95 -7.14 -21.52
CA THR A 424 20.39 -8.13 -22.44
C THR A 424 19.64 -7.48 -23.60
N SER A 425 18.75 -6.51 -23.32
CA SER A 425 18.03 -5.79 -24.37
C SER A 425 18.82 -4.61 -24.93
N GLY A 426 19.81 -4.11 -24.17
CA GLY A 426 20.60 -2.93 -24.52
C GLY A 426 19.81 -1.63 -24.36
N GLU A 427 18.96 -1.55 -23.34
CA GLU A 427 18.08 -0.41 -23.09
C GLU A 427 18.24 0.12 -21.66
N MET A 428 18.20 1.45 -21.53
CA MET A 428 18.07 2.16 -20.27
C MET A 428 16.81 3.02 -20.32
N LYS A 429 15.99 2.99 -19.28
CA LYS A 429 14.67 3.66 -19.23
C LYS A 429 14.42 4.33 -17.89
N ILE A 430 13.59 5.36 -17.91
CA ILE A 430 13.02 5.97 -16.69
C ILE A 430 11.51 6.07 -16.82
N TYR A 431 10.82 5.72 -15.75
CA TYR A 431 9.38 5.75 -15.62
C TYR A 431 9.00 6.76 -14.52
N LEU A 432 7.87 7.43 -14.73
CA LEU A 432 7.25 8.34 -13.78
C LEU A 432 5.79 7.95 -13.66
N ASN A 433 5.33 7.67 -12.44
CA ASN A 433 3.95 7.30 -12.13
C ASN A 433 3.47 6.13 -13.00
N GLY A 434 4.25 5.05 -13.03
CA GLY A 434 3.96 3.83 -13.79
C GLY A 434 4.15 3.95 -15.31
N GLN A 435 4.36 5.14 -15.86
CA GLN A 435 4.45 5.39 -17.30
C GLN A 435 5.89 5.63 -17.76
N LEU A 436 6.25 5.11 -18.94
CA LEU A 436 7.57 5.33 -19.52
C LEU A 436 7.76 6.81 -19.88
N ALA A 437 8.75 7.46 -19.28
CA ALA A 437 9.04 8.88 -19.51
C ALA A 437 10.13 9.08 -20.59
N ASP A 438 11.22 8.31 -20.54
CA ASP A 438 12.32 8.40 -21.51
C ASP A 438 13.10 7.08 -21.60
N SER A 439 13.81 6.89 -22.72
CA SER A 439 14.62 5.70 -22.98
C SER A 439 15.79 5.98 -23.91
N THR A 440 16.87 5.21 -23.77
CA THR A 440 18.01 5.25 -24.68
C THR A 440 18.60 3.86 -24.89
N SER A 441 19.20 3.65 -26.06
CA SER A 441 19.93 2.42 -26.37
C SER A 441 21.36 2.50 -25.85
N VAL A 442 21.77 1.51 -25.07
CA VAL A 442 23.08 1.43 -24.47
C VAL A 442 23.50 -0.04 -24.31
N SER A 443 24.76 -0.34 -24.64
CA SER A 443 25.30 -1.71 -24.63
C SER A 443 26.57 -1.78 -23.79
N GLY A 444 26.72 -2.82 -22.98
CA GLY A 444 27.89 -3.04 -22.13
C GLY A 444 27.48 -3.56 -20.76
N GLN A 445 28.43 -3.78 -19.86
CA GLN A 445 28.08 -4.07 -18.46
C GLN A 445 28.11 -2.77 -17.65
N LEU A 446 27.28 -2.70 -16.62
CA LEU A 446 27.44 -1.69 -15.57
C LEU A 446 28.81 -1.84 -14.94
N ASP A 447 29.50 -0.71 -14.79
CA ASP A 447 30.74 -0.67 -14.04
C ASP A 447 30.43 -0.93 -12.55
N THR A 448 31.39 -1.45 -11.78
CA THR A 448 31.22 -1.72 -10.34
C THR A 448 32.20 -0.90 -9.51
N THR A 449 31.80 -0.47 -8.31
CA THR A 449 32.65 0.29 -7.40
C THR A 449 32.55 -0.22 -5.96
N SER A 450 33.62 -0.07 -5.19
CA SER A 450 33.63 -0.45 -3.77
C SER A 450 32.90 0.54 -2.86
N SER A 451 32.39 1.66 -3.37
CA SER A 451 31.69 2.66 -2.57
C SER A 451 30.37 2.12 -2.03
N ASP A 452 29.98 2.58 -0.85
CA ASP A 452 28.66 2.30 -0.28
C ASP A 452 27.55 2.96 -1.11
N LEU A 453 26.35 2.44 -0.98
CA LEU A 453 25.14 3.05 -1.52
C LEU A 453 24.65 4.10 -0.50
N LEU A 454 24.26 5.28 -0.98
CA LEU A 454 23.70 6.34 -0.15
C LEU A 454 22.27 6.64 -0.57
N ILE A 455 21.40 6.84 0.42
CA ILE A 455 20.02 7.27 0.25
C ILE A 455 19.92 8.69 0.83
N GLY A 456 19.37 9.60 0.03
CA GLY A 456 19.22 11.00 0.42
C GLY A 456 20.49 11.85 0.30
N GLY A 457 21.55 11.37 -0.36
CA GLY A 457 22.77 12.16 -0.51
C GLY A 457 23.85 11.56 -1.40
N TYR A 458 25.00 12.24 -1.44
CA TYR A 458 26.16 11.90 -2.26
C TYR A 458 27.46 11.83 -1.45
N GLN A 459 28.34 10.89 -1.81
CA GLN A 459 29.49 10.52 -0.97
C GLN A 459 30.51 11.65 -0.75
N TYR A 460 30.56 12.64 -1.65
CA TYR A 460 31.59 13.68 -1.64
C TYR A 460 31.04 15.10 -1.46
N SER A 461 29.73 15.25 -1.23
CA SER A 461 29.12 16.55 -1.01
C SER A 461 27.99 16.43 0.01
N GLU A 462 28.08 17.22 1.08
CA GLU A 462 26.99 17.40 2.04
C GLU A 462 25.93 18.39 1.50
N GLU A 463 26.27 19.18 0.48
CA GLU A 463 25.38 20.15 -0.17
C GLU A 463 24.47 19.49 -1.23
N GLU A 464 24.86 18.32 -1.75
CA GLU A 464 24.08 17.53 -2.72
C GLU A 464 23.22 16.50 -1.99
N SER A 465 22.30 16.99 -1.15
CA SER A 465 21.44 16.19 -0.28
C SER A 465 19.98 16.30 -0.69
N TRP A 466 19.24 15.20 -0.58
CA TRP A 466 17.79 15.18 -0.81
C TRP A 466 17.07 16.02 0.25
N ASN A 467 16.06 16.77 -0.19
CA ASN A 467 15.13 17.45 0.70
C ASN A 467 13.69 17.00 0.37
N GLY A 468 13.16 16.14 1.22
CA GLY A 468 11.83 15.57 1.04
C GLY A 468 11.66 14.21 1.70
N TYR A 469 10.54 13.59 1.40
CA TYR A 469 10.19 12.26 1.90
C TYR A 469 10.54 11.19 0.87
N ILE A 470 11.03 10.04 1.33
CA ILE A 470 11.25 8.84 0.52
C ILE A 470 10.51 7.70 1.19
N ASP A 471 9.84 6.91 0.37
CA ASP A 471 9.08 5.75 0.80
C ASP A 471 9.32 4.59 -0.20
N GLU A 472 9.23 3.35 0.28
CA GLU A 472 9.27 2.14 -0.55
C GLU A 472 10.46 2.07 -1.54
N LEU A 473 11.68 2.38 -1.06
CA LEU A 473 12.88 2.33 -1.91
C LEU A 473 13.32 0.88 -2.13
N ALA A 474 13.31 0.44 -3.39
CA ALA A 474 13.73 -0.89 -3.80
C ALA A 474 14.87 -0.87 -4.82
N ILE A 475 15.77 -1.84 -4.73
CA ILE A 475 16.84 -2.08 -5.69
C ILE A 475 16.81 -3.53 -6.14
N TYR A 476 16.85 -3.75 -7.46
CA TYR A 476 16.85 -5.07 -8.06
C TYR A 476 18.10 -5.27 -8.92
N ASN A 477 18.61 -6.50 -8.96
CA ASN A 477 19.63 -6.97 -9.91
C ASN A 477 19.00 -7.58 -11.18
N ARG A 478 17.77 -7.17 -11.49
CA ARG A 478 17.01 -7.48 -12.69
C ARG A 478 16.29 -6.23 -13.19
N THR A 479 15.88 -6.25 -14.45
CA THR A 479 14.99 -5.24 -15.02
C THR A 479 13.54 -5.57 -14.68
N LEU A 480 12.83 -4.67 -14.02
CA LEU A 480 11.37 -4.73 -13.93
C LEU A 480 10.77 -4.41 -15.30
N ASN A 481 9.73 -5.14 -15.69
CA ASN A 481 9.01 -4.86 -16.92
C ASN A 481 7.93 -3.78 -16.70
N ALA A 482 7.34 -3.26 -17.79
CA ALA A 482 6.39 -2.15 -17.71
C ALA A 482 5.06 -2.50 -17.00
N GLU A 483 4.66 -3.77 -17.00
CA GLU A 483 3.48 -4.26 -16.28
C GLU A 483 3.76 -4.29 -14.78
N GLU A 484 4.88 -4.88 -14.35
CA GLU A 484 5.31 -4.85 -12.94
C GLU A 484 5.41 -3.41 -12.40
N ILE A 485 5.98 -2.49 -13.18
CA ILE A 485 6.11 -1.08 -12.79
C ILE A 485 4.74 -0.38 -12.71
N ALA A 486 3.82 -0.73 -13.61
CA ALA A 486 2.46 -0.21 -13.58
C ALA A 486 1.69 -0.76 -12.38
N ASP A 487 1.88 -2.03 -12.03
CA ASP A 487 1.27 -2.67 -10.86
C ASP A 487 1.81 -2.09 -9.55
N HIS A 488 3.14 -1.89 -9.44
CA HIS A 488 3.76 -1.23 -8.29
C HIS A 488 3.33 0.26 -8.16
N TYR A 489 2.90 0.89 -9.25
CA TYR A 489 2.33 2.25 -9.22
C TYR A 489 0.85 2.25 -8.85
N ALA A 490 0.08 1.33 -9.43
CA ALA A 490 -1.37 1.26 -9.36
C ALA A 490 -1.86 0.51 -8.10
N VAL A 491 -1.01 0.40 -7.08
CA VAL A 491 -1.31 -0.30 -5.83
C VAL A 491 -2.66 0.20 -5.32
N ASN A 492 -3.63 -0.70 -5.35
CA ASN A 492 -4.97 -0.52 -4.85
C ASN A 492 -5.09 -1.46 -3.65
N THR A 493 -4.90 -0.93 -2.44
CA THR A 493 -4.94 -1.70 -1.18
C THR A 493 -6.34 -1.76 -0.62
N ARG A 494 -7.36 -1.56 -1.45
CA ARG A 494 -8.78 -1.65 -1.11
C ARG A 494 -9.22 -3.04 -0.62
N GLU A 495 -8.44 -4.10 -0.86
CA GLU A 495 -8.72 -5.44 -0.32
C GLU A 495 -7.42 -6.06 0.21
N VAL A 496 -7.34 -6.34 1.51
CA VAL A 496 -6.12 -6.84 2.15
C VAL A 496 -6.41 -7.95 3.15
N VAL A 497 -5.63 -9.04 3.06
CA VAL A 497 -5.53 -10.06 4.10
C VAL A 497 -4.25 -9.82 4.89
N ALA A 498 -4.38 -9.54 6.18
CA ALA A 498 -3.26 -9.44 7.12
C ALA A 498 -3.11 -10.72 7.94
N ASP A 499 -1.92 -11.31 7.90
CA ASP A 499 -1.52 -12.48 8.69
C ASP A 499 -0.54 -12.10 9.80
N PHE A 500 -0.89 -12.42 11.04
CA PHE A 500 -0.08 -12.16 12.23
C PHE A 500 0.32 -13.50 12.89
N PRO A 501 1.55 -13.99 12.67
CA PRO A 501 2.04 -15.18 13.36
C PRO A 501 2.33 -14.84 14.82
N VAL A 502 1.71 -15.57 15.74
CA VAL A 502 1.91 -15.42 17.20
C VAL A 502 2.20 -16.77 17.82
N HIS A 503 3.30 -16.85 18.57
CA HIS A 503 3.64 -18.05 19.32
C HIS A 503 2.93 -18.07 20.67
N ILE A 504 2.14 -19.12 20.94
CA ILE A 504 1.41 -19.31 22.19
C ILE A 504 1.93 -20.56 22.91
N SER A 505 2.50 -20.38 24.11
CA SER A 505 3.17 -21.45 24.86
C SER A 505 2.38 -22.05 26.03
N GLU A 506 1.14 -21.59 26.28
CA GLU A 506 0.35 -21.98 27.46
C GLU A 506 -1.13 -22.24 27.11
N GLU A 507 -1.83 -23.03 27.93
CA GLU A 507 -3.30 -23.11 27.87
C GLU A 507 -3.92 -21.81 28.30
N SER A 508 -4.71 -21.20 27.43
CA SER A 508 -5.45 -20.01 27.76
C SER A 508 -6.66 -19.86 26.84
N THR A 509 -7.65 -19.13 27.33
CA THR A 509 -8.71 -18.62 26.47
C THR A 509 -8.23 -17.31 25.88
N PHE A 510 -8.07 -17.29 24.56
CA PHE A 510 -7.73 -16.10 23.80
C PHE A 510 -9.00 -15.48 23.28
N GLN A 511 -9.20 -14.19 23.54
CA GLN A 511 -10.11 -13.36 22.78
C GLN A 511 -9.29 -12.46 21.87
N TRP A 512 -9.71 -12.31 20.63
CA TRP A 512 -8.97 -11.51 19.67
C TRP A 512 -9.92 -10.80 18.70
N ASN A 513 -9.41 -9.71 18.12
CA ASN A 513 -10.10 -8.92 17.11
C ASN A 513 -9.06 -8.20 16.25
N CYS A 514 -9.47 -7.68 15.10
CA CYS A 514 -8.70 -6.78 14.27
C CYS A 514 -9.43 -5.45 14.11
N ALA A 515 -8.66 -4.37 14.11
CA ALA A 515 -9.12 -3.08 13.61
C ALA A 515 -8.32 -2.71 12.38
N ALA A 516 -8.95 -2.04 11.43
CA ALA A 516 -8.28 -1.49 10.26
C ALA A 516 -8.52 0.00 10.19
N LYS A 517 -7.57 0.69 9.58
CA LYS A 517 -7.63 2.11 9.31
C LYS A 517 -7.25 2.33 7.86
N ASP A 518 -7.92 3.25 7.20
CA ASP A 518 -7.58 3.65 5.85
C ASP A 518 -6.67 4.89 5.81
N ILE A 519 -6.23 5.27 4.61
CA ILE A 519 -5.41 6.46 4.39
C ILE A 519 -6.15 7.79 4.66
N THR A 520 -7.49 7.76 4.72
CA THR A 520 -8.32 8.95 4.99
C THR A 520 -8.49 9.21 6.48
N GLY A 521 -8.22 8.20 7.31
CA GLY A 521 -8.37 8.23 8.75
C GLY A 521 -9.55 7.41 9.28
N GLU A 522 -10.41 6.90 8.38
CA GLU A 522 -11.57 6.08 8.71
C GLU A 522 -11.13 4.76 9.34
N SER A 523 -11.85 4.30 10.35
CA SER A 523 -11.41 3.19 11.19
C SER A 523 -12.56 2.25 11.49
N ALA A 524 -12.37 0.97 11.18
CA ALA A 524 -13.33 -0.07 11.52
C ALA A 524 -12.69 -1.14 12.40
N ILE A 525 -13.52 -1.83 13.19
CA ILE A 525 -13.14 -3.00 13.97
C ILE A 525 -14.11 -4.13 13.61
N ALA A 526 -13.63 -5.39 13.59
CA ALA A 526 -14.52 -6.49 13.27
C ALA A 526 -15.70 -6.52 14.26
N ALA A 527 -16.91 -6.71 13.73
CA ALA A 527 -18.16 -6.56 14.48
C ALA A 527 -18.27 -7.49 15.70
N THR A 528 -17.56 -8.61 15.68
CA THR A 528 -17.51 -9.59 16.78
C THR A 528 -16.08 -9.95 17.11
N ASN A 529 -15.80 -10.16 18.39
CA ASN A 529 -14.55 -10.78 18.82
C ASN A 529 -14.63 -12.28 18.58
N ASN A 530 -13.56 -12.87 18.06
CA ASN A 530 -13.41 -14.32 18.08
C ASN A 530 -12.74 -14.74 19.38
N SER A 531 -13.16 -15.89 19.89
CA SER A 531 -12.54 -16.54 21.02
C SER A 531 -12.09 -17.94 20.62
N PHE A 532 -10.93 -18.36 21.09
CA PHE A 532 -10.51 -19.74 20.97
C PHE A 532 -9.81 -20.16 22.25
N ILE A 533 -9.77 -21.47 22.47
CA ILE A 533 -9.04 -22.04 23.59
C ILE A 533 -7.78 -22.66 23.00
N THR A 534 -6.62 -22.24 23.48
CA THR A 534 -5.44 -23.08 23.33
C THR A 534 -5.54 -24.18 24.34
N GLN A 535 -5.63 -25.41 23.84
CA GLN A 535 -5.36 -26.55 24.69
C GLN A 535 -3.90 -26.91 24.47
N ILE A 536 -3.23 -27.09 25.59
CA ILE A 536 -2.17 -28.04 25.69
C ILE A 536 -2.93 -29.33 25.59
N SER A 537 -3.06 -29.82 24.36
CA SER A 537 -3.76 -31.06 24.12
C SER A 537 -3.21 -32.07 25.12
N SER A 538 -4.08 -32.82 25.81
CA SER A 538 -3.58 -34.01 26.50
C SER A 538 -3.03 -35.04 25.51
N ASP A 539 -3.19 -34.78 24.21
CA ASP A 539 -2.52 -35.39 23.08
C ASP A 539 -1.39 -34.50 22.46
N ASP A 540 -1.08 -33.30 23.00
CA ASP A 540 0.08 -32.42 22.70
C ASP A 540 0.41 -31.42 23.86
N ILE A 541 1.19 -31.84 24.87
CA ILE A 541 2.46 -31.13 25.12
C ILE A 541 3.46 -31.78 24.16
N PRO A 542 4.24 -30.97 23.43
CA PRO A 542 5.16 -31.39 22.38
C PRO A 542 6.20 -32.36 22.91
N ASP A 543 6.01 -33.62 22.55
CA ASP A 543 7.10 -34.51 22.25
C ASP A 543 6.96 -34.71 20.74
N LEU A 544 7.66 -33.92 19.92
CA LEU A 544 8.40 -34.63 18.88
C LEU A 544 9.14 -35.64 19.72
N GLN A 545 8.70 -36.91 19.77
CA GLN A 545 9.39 -37.94 20.55
C GLN A 545 10.82 -37.83 20.06
N GLN A 546 11.64 -37.10 20.79
CA GLN A 546 12.90 -36.66 20.26
C GLN A 546 13.79 -37.77 20.72
N THR A 547 13.98 -38.74 19.85
CA THR A 547 15.00 -39.73 20.13
C THR A 547 16.33 -39.04 19.86
N VAL A 548 16.89 -38.44 20.92
CA VAL A 548 18.24 -37.91 20.92
C VAL A 548 19.18 -39.10 20.87
N TYR A 549 19.95 -39.17 19.78
CA TYR A 549 20.97 -40.18 19.59
C TYR A 549 22.35 -39.68 20.01
N GLU A 550 22.57 -38.36 20.00
CA GLU A 550 23.79 -37.71 20.45
C GLU A 550 23.53 -36.23 20.76
N ASP A 551 23.94 -35.78 21.94
CA ASP A 551 23.90 -34.38 22.40
C ASP A 551 25.27 -33.93 22.98
N GLY A 552 26.22 -34.83 23.16
CA GLY A 552 27.55 -34.52 23.65
C GLY A 552 27.62 -34.20 25.15
N GLU A 553 26.52 -33.88 25.85
CA GLU A 553 26.57 -33.51 27.27
C GLU A 553 26.91 -34.68 28.20
N ASP A 554 26.72 -35.92 27.75
CA ASP A 554 27.10 -37.11 28.51
C ASP A 554 28.64 -37.27 28.66
N GLY A 555 29.40 -36.51 27.86
CA GLY A 555 30.87 -36.51 27.87
C GLY A 555 31.50 -37.75 27.25
N THR A 556 30.73 -38.58 26.55
CA THR A 556 31.18 -39.83 25.93
C THR A 556 31.15 -39.76 24.40
N ILE A 557 31.57 -40.85 23.76
CA ILE A 557 31.46 -41.06 22.31
C ILE A 557 30.67 -42.35 22.05
N SER A 558 29.76 -42.70 22.96
CA SER A 558 29.01 -43.96 22.90
C SER A 558 28.18 -44.01 21.63
N GLY A 559 28.06 -45.19 21.01
CA GLY A 559 27.32 -45.34 19.74
C GLY A 559 28.09 -44.94 18.48
N TRP A 560 29.23 -44.25 18.60
CA TRP A 560 30.08 -43.92 17.45
C TRP A 560 31.06 -45.04 17.08
N ASP A 561 31.18 -45.33 15.79
CA ASP A 561 32.23 -46.17 15.21
C ASP A 561 32.83 -45.56 13.93
N ILE A 562 34.05 -45.95 13.59
CA ILE A 562 34.74 -45.51 12.37
C ILE A 562 34.81 -46.68 11.38
N ILE A 563 34.23 -46.50 10.21
CA ILE A 563 34.38 -47.41 9.07
C ILE A 563 35.63 -46.98 8.31
N ASN A 564 36.63 -47.88 8.25
CA ASN A 564 38.02 -47.64 7.85
C ASN A 564 38.77 -46.80 8.91
N THR A 565 39.70 -47.43 9.65
CA THR A 565 40.18 -46.90 10.95
C THR A 565 41.53 -46.20 10.90
N THR A 566 42.18 -46.10 9.73
CA THR A 566 43.50 -45.47 9.65
C THR A 566 43.32 -43.97 9.58
N GLY A 567 43.97 -43.23 10.50
CA GLY A 567 44.04 -41.78 10.45
C GLY A 567 42.79 -41.00 10.86
N ALA A 568 41.74 -41.64 11.42
CA ALA A 568 40.55 -40.94 11.90
C ALA A 568 40.38 -41.03 13.43
N SER A 569 39.80 -39.99 14.05
CA SER A 569 39.52 -39.94 15.50
C SER A 569 38.21 -39.22 15.80
N ILE A 570 37.53 -39.68 16.85
CA ILE A 570 36.30 -39.08 17.42
C ILE A 570 36.60 -38.64 18.85
N LYS A 571 36.19 -37.43 19.23
CA LYS A 571 36.37 -36.91 20.59
C LYS A 571 35.14 -36.14 21.04
N ASN A 572 34.79 -36.26 22.32
CA ASN A 572 33.86 -35.35 22.97
C ASN A 572 34.63 -34.16 23.56
N VAL A 573 34.33 -32.94 23.10
CA VAL A 573 35.07 -31.71 23.47
C VAL A 573 34.10 -30.59 23.83
N PHE A 574 34.50 -29.65 24.68
CA PHE A 574 33.71 -28.44 24.93
C PHE A 574 33.99 -27.41 23.82
N ASP A 575 32.94 -26.94 23.14
CA ASP A 575 33.00 -25.91 22.11
C ASP A 575 32.61 -24.56 22.73
N SER A 576 33.54 -23.59 22.66
CA SER A 576 33.32 -22.25 23.22
C SER A 576 32.26 -21.45 22.48
N ASP A 577 31.98 -21.75 21.22
CA ASP A 577 31.09 -20.93 20.40
C ASP A 577 29.64 -21.39 20.61
N LYS A 578 29.42 -22.71 20.77
CA LYS A 578 28.12 -23.28 21.17
C LYS A 578 27.86 -23.23 22.68
N GLN A 579 28.90 -23.02 23.49
CA GLN A 579 28.85 -23.14 24.96
C GLN A 579 28.34 -24.50 25.45
N SER A 580 28.54 -25.57 24.65
CA SER A 580 28.19 -26.96 25.00
C SER A 580 29.30 -27.96 24.67
N ARG A 581 29.15 -29.21 25.13
CA ARG A 581 29.98 -30.35 24.70
C ARG A 581 29.46 -30.87 23.37
N VAL A 582 30.38 -31.23 22.49
CA VAL A 582 30.07 -31.65 21.12
C VAL A 582 30.97 -32.80 20.68
N ILE A 583 30.61 -33.48 19.60
CA ILE A 583 31.42 -34.53 19.00
C ILE A 583 32.31 -33.94 17.90
N GLU A 584 33.62 -33.99 18.10
CA GLU A 584 34.65 -33.60 17.14
C GLU A 584 35.10 -34.80 16.31
N LEU A 585 34.98 -34.66 14.98
CA LEU A 585 35.32 -35.65 13.96
C LEU A 585 36.54 -35.18 13.19
N LEU A 586 37.63 -35.95 13.24
CA LEU A 586 38.91 -35.61 12.60
C LEU A 586 39.43 -36.76 11.74
N ILE A 587 39.81 -36.43 10.52
CA ILE A 587 40.41 -37.30 9.52
C ILE A 587 41.78 -36.69 9.12
N SER A 588 42.86 -37.45 9.30
CA SER A 588 44.25 -37.03 9.08
C SER A 588 44.88 -37.56 7.78
N ASP A 589 44.23 -38.52 7.10
CA ASP A 589 44.56 -39.05 5.77
C ASP A 589 43.27 -39.36 4.95
N ASP A 590 43.35 -40.06 3.82
CA ASP A 590 42.32 -40.16 2.75
C ASP A 590 40.82 -40.03 3.16
N THR A 591 40.06 -39.42 2.25
CA THR A 591 38.61 -39.14 2.20
C THR A 591 37.66 -40.36 2.36
N GLN A 592 38.18 -41.55 2.68
CA GLN A 592 37.43 -42.81 2.73
C GLN A 592 36.94 -43.21 4.13
N ASN A 593 37.36 -42.50 5.18
CA ASN A 593 36.92 -42.76 6.54
C ASN A 593 35.49 -42.24 6.76
N VAL A 594 34.64 -43.06 7.39
CA VAL A 594 33.24 -42.71 7.65
C VAL A 594 32.96 -42.87 9.14
N PHE A 595 32.52 -41.80 9.78
CA PHE A 595 32.02 -41.82 11.15
C PHE A 595 30.57 -42.24 11.12
N ARG A 596 30.17 -43.21 11.94
CA ARG A 596 28.80 -43.69 11.98
C ARG A 596 28.31 -43.68 13.42
N LEU A 597 27.11 -43.14 13.63
CA LEU A 597 26.42 -43.16 14.91
C LEU A 597 25.26 -44.16 14.88
N ARG A 598 25.17 -44.96 15.94
CA ARG A 598 24.26 -46.08 16.17
C ARG A 598 23.92 -46.17 17.66
N ASN A 599 23.19 -47.21 18.08
CA ASN A 599 22.96 -47.46 19.51
C ASN A 599 24.30 -47.70 20.24
N ASN A 600 24.31 -47.53 21.56
CA ASN A 600 25.52 -47.71 22.39
C ASN A 600 26.16 -49.11 22.29
N ASP A 601 25.38 -50.13 21.93
CA ASP A 601 25.85 -51.50 21.67
C ASP A 601 26.30 -51.73 20.20
N LEU A 602 26.34 -50.66 19.40
CA LEU A 602 26.63 -50.64 17.97
C LEU A 602 25.61 -51.40 17.10
N SER A 603 24.39 -51.63 17.58
CA SER A 603 23.26 -52.05 16.74
C SER A 603 22.61 -50.85 16.03
N ASN A 604 21.94 -51.08 14.90
CA ASN A 604 21.20 -50.01 14.21
C ASN A 604 20.03 -49.51 15.07
N TRP A 605 19.67 -48.23 14.91
CA TRP A 605 18.58 -47.60 15.64
C TRP A 605 17.23 -48.29 15.47
N GLN A 606 16.93 -48.78 14.26
CA GLN A 606 15.67 -49.42 13.91
C GLN A 606 14.42 -48.57 14.22
N ASN A 607 14.51 -47.25 14.06
CA ASN A 607 13.43 -46.33 14.39
C ASN A 607 12.35 -46.35 13.29
N THR A 608 11.17 -46.86 13.60
CA THR A 608 10.05 -47.02 12.65
C THR A 608 9.08 -45.85 12.62
N ASP A 609 9.23 -44.89 13.53
CA ASP A 609 8.14 -43.96 13.87
C ASP A 609 8.53 -42.50 13.61
N GLN A 610 9.83 -42.19 13.50
CA GLN A 610 10.37 -40.83 13.40
C GLN A 610 11.17 -40.62 12.12
N PHE A 611 10.66 -39.74 11.24
CA PHE A 611 11.24 -39.51 9.91
C PHE A 611 11.66 -38.06 9.66
N ILE A 612 11.57 -37.17 10.66
CA ILE A 612 12.24 -35.87 10.59
C ILE A 612 13.60 -36.01 11.29
N ALA A 613 14.69 -35.81 10.54
CA ALA A 613 16.03 -35.80 11.09
C ALA A 613 16.47 -34.38 11.41
N LYS A 614 17.01 -34.18 12.62
CA LYS A 614 17.59 -32.91 13.07
C LYS A 614 19.01 -33.13 13.58
N TRP A 615 19.93 -32.25 13.19
CA TRP A 615 21.29 -32.24 13.73
C TRP A 615 21.88 -30.83 13.66
N SER A 616 22.71 -30.50 14.64
CA SER A 616 23.53 -29.29 14.65
C SER A 616 24.95 -29.63 14.18
N MET A 617 25.56 -28.82 13.33
CA MET A 617 26.92 -29.07 12.85
C MET A 617 27.73 -27.80 12.63
N LYS A 618 29.04 -27.97 12.68
CA LYS A 618 30.09 -27.00 12.34
C LYS A 618 31.17 -27.73 11.56
N LEU A 619 30.88 -28.00 10.29
CA LEU A 619 31.77 -28.69 9.36
C LEU A 619 32.48 -27.67 8.46
N THR A 620 33.69 -28.01 8.00
CA THR A 620 34.46 -27.16 7.07
C THR A 620 34.90 -27.95 5.85
N GLY A 621 34.92 -27.29 4.69
CA GLY A 621 35.23 -27.93 3.42
C GLY A 621 34.14 -28.92 2.97
N SER A 622 34.49 -29.83 2.05
CA SER A 622 33.54 -30.81 1.54
C SER A 622 33.25 -31.90 2.57
N TYR A 623 31.96 -32.13 2.81
CA TYR A 623 31.47 -33.19 3.69
C TYR A 623 30.31 -33.94 3.03
N PHE A 624 29.98 -35.10 3.58
CA PHE A 624 28.78 -35.86 3.24
C PHE A 624 28.13 -36.40 4.51
N ILE A 625 26.84 -36.15 4.68
CA ILE A 625 26.01 -36.73 5.75
C ILE A 625 25.04 -37.69 5.09
N PHE A 626 24.93 -38.93 5.59
CA PHE A 626 24.04 -39.95 5.06
C PHE A 626 23.09 -40.41 6.16
N LEU A 627 21.79 -40.41 5.87
CA LEU A 627 20.78 -41.10 6.65
C LEU A 627 20.49 -42.45 5.97
N ASN A 628 20.81 -43.51 6.68
CA ASN A 628 20.57 -44.88 6.24
C ASN A 628 19.15 -45.29 6.61
N VAL A 629 18.28 -45.46 5.60
CA VAL A 629 16.88 -45.84 5.80
C VAL A 629 16.56 -47.15 5.10
N GLU A 630 15.66 -47.93 5.69
CA GLU A 630 15.03 -49.07 5.02
C GLU A 630 13.67 -48.63 4.50
N THR A 631 13.36 -48.95 3.25
CA THR A 631 12.15 -48.49 2.56
C THR A 631 11.38 -49.66 1.95
N THR A 632 10.17 -49.40 1.47
CA THR A 632 9.36 -50.38 0.72
C THR A 632 10.04 -50.92 -0.54
N ALA A 633 11.07 -50.23 -1.05
CA ALA A 633 11.87 -50.61 -2.21
C ALA A 633 13.33 -51.01 -1.85
N GLY A 634 13.58 -51.38 -0.60
CA GLY A 634 14.90 -51.78 -0.09
C GLY A 634 15.65 -50.64 0.62
N GLN A 635 16.94 -50.83 0.87
CA GLN A 635 17.75 -49.82 1.56
C GLN A 635 17.97 -48.57 0.69
N ARG A 636 17.95 -47.39 1.31
CA ARG A 636 18.35 -46.12 0.69
C ARG A 636 19.28 -45.34 1.61
N PHE A 637 20.13 -44.52 1.00
CA PHE A 637 20.93 -43.50 1.68
C PHE A 637 20.49 -42.14 1.17
N LEU A 638 19.72 -41.42 1.98
CA LEU A 638 19.52 -39.99 1.77
C LEU A 638 20.80 -39.29 2.19
N TYR A 639 21.42 -38.53 1.30
CA TYR A 639 22.70 -37.90 1.59
C TYR A 639 22.75 -36.42 1.22
N TYR A 640 23.45 -35.69 2.09
CA TYR A 640 23.49 -34.25 2.14
C TYR A 640 24.93 -33.75 2.10
N ASN A 641 25.20 -32.71 1.31
CA ASN A 641 26.53 -32.10 1.19
C ASN A 641 26.43 -30.60 0.89
N THR A 642 27.57 -29.98 0.58
CA THR A 642 27.71 -28.55 0.30
C THR A 642 27.23 -28.11 -1.10
N ALA A 643 26.65 -28.98 -1.91
CA ALA A 643 26.17 -28.61 -3.23
C ALA A 643 24.94 -27.68 -3.12
N ASP A 644 24.84 -26.72 -4.03
CA ASP A 644 23.65 -25.84 -4.18
C ASP A 644 22.61 -26.45 -5.14
N TYR A 645 22.61 -27.78 -5.32
CA TYR A 645 21.72 -28.50 -6.22
C TYR A 645 21.45 -29.93 -5.72
N ASP A 646 20.30 -30.47 -6.10
CA ASP A 646 19.91 -31.84 -5.81
C ASP A 646 20.29 -32.78 -6.96
N LEU A 647 20.60 -34.03 -6.60
CA LEU A 647 20.78 -35.12 -7.57
C LEU A 647 19.85 -36.25 -7.17
N LEU A 648 18.56 -36.04 -7.44
CA LEU A 648 17.47 -36.94 -7.09
C LEU A 648 17.63 -38.29 -7.84
N GLY A 649 18.43 -39.18 -7.26
CA GLY A 649 18.79 -40.46 -7.82
C GLY A 649 17.66 -41.48 -7.74
N THR A 650 17.55 -42.34 -8.75
CA THR A 650 16.53 -43.42 -8.81
C THR A 650 17.02 -44.75 -8.25
N TRP A 651 18.25 -44.80 -7.75
CA TRP A 651 18.91 -46.01 -7.23
C TRP A 651 19.03 -45.94 -5.70
N GLU A 652 20.09 -46.48 -5.12
CA GLU A 652 20.25 -46.60 -3.65
C GLU A 652 20.58 -45.28 -2.94
N PHE A 653 21.03 -44.26 -3.66
CA PHE A 653 21.43 -42.96 -3.10
C PHE A 653 20.52 -41.85 -3.63
N VAL A 654 19.99 -41.04 -2.71
CA VAL A 654 19.16 -39.86 -2.99
C VAL A 654 19.90 -38.65 -2.42
N HIS A 655 20.15 -37.64 -3.26
CA HIS A 655 21.00 -36.51 -2.91
C HIS A 655 20.21 -35.21 -2.78
N HIS A 656 20.44 -34.52 -1.66
CA HIS A 656 19.95 -33.17 -1.43
C HIS A 656 21.10 -32.23 -1.06
N GLY A 657 21.20 -31.11 -1.78
CA GLY A 657 22.20 -30.08 -1.51
C GLY A 657 21.81 -29.20 -0.31
N LEU A 658 22.70 -29.01 0.67
CA LEU A 658 22.49 -28.06 1.78
C LEU A 658 23.06 -26.67 1.48
N GLY A 659 23.65 -26.49 0.31
CA GLY A 659 24.25 -25.25 -0.14
C GLY A 659 25.66 -24.99 0.40
N SER A 660 26.42 -24.17 -0.31
CA SER A 660 27.84 -23.90 -0.03
C SER A 660 28.07 -23.22 1.33
N ASN A 661 27.11 -22.42 1.80
CA ASN A 661 27.14 -21.74 3.09
C ASN A 661 27.10 -22.71 4.29
N SER A 662 26.67 -23.97 4.09
CA SER A 662 26.61 -24.99 5.15
C SER A 662 27.97 -25.49 5.64
N SER A 663 29.08 -24.99 5.07
CA SER A 663 30.47 -25.39 5.38
C SER A 663 31.38 -24.21 5.74
N ASN A 664 30.80 -23.05 6.05
CA ASN A 664 31.54 -21.82 6.34
C ASN A 664 32.28 -21.83 7.69
N GLY A 665 32.09 -22.88 8.51
CA GLY A 665 32.73 -23.03 9.81
C GLY A 665 31.95 -22.41 10.96
N ASP A 666 30.71 -21.97 10.76
CA ASP A 666 29.77 -21.57 11.82
C ASP A 666 28.86 -22.75 12.23
N TRP A 667 28.23 -22.63 13.41
CA TRP A 667 27.22 -23.60 13.85
C TRP A 667 25.92 -23.36 13.09
N ILE A 668 25.40 -24.43 12.49
CA ILE A 668 24.08 -24.45 11.85
C ILE A 668 23.30 -25.66 12.33
N THR A 669 21.98 -25.55 12.36
CA THR A 669 21.09 -26.66 12.64
C THR A 669 20.29 -26.99 11.39
N ILE A 670 20.35 -28.25 10.98
CA ILE A 670 19.64 -28.76 9.82
C ILE A 670 18.49 -29.62 10.32
N THR A 671 17.31 -29.40 9.73
CA THR A 671 16.11 -30.22 9.92
C THR A 671 15.63 -30.66 8.54
N ARG A 672 15.44 -31.97 8.34
CA ARG A 672 14.98 -32.57 7.07
C ARG A 672 13.86 -33.57 7.31
N ASN A 673 12.80 -33.49 6.52
CA ASN A 673 11.80 -34.53 6.43
C ASN A 673 12.30 -35.62 5.46
N LEU A 674 12.77 -36.74 6.01
CA LEU A 674 13.37 -37.80 5.21
C LEU A 674 12.38 -38.46 4.25
N GLN A 675 11.10 -38.55 4.64
CA GLN A 675 10.07 -39.13 3.80
C GLN A 675 9.76 -38.23 2.59
N GLN A 676 9.70 -36.92 2.81
CA GLN A 676 9.53 -35.94 1.75
C GLN A 676 10.74 -35.95 0.80
N ASP A 677 11.96 -35.88 1.35
CA ASP A 677 13.20 -35.94 0.58
C ASP A 677 13.25 -37.21 -0.29
N LEU A 678 12.83 -38.35 0.25
CA LEU A 678 12.77 -39.59 -0.51
C LEU A 678 11.73 -39.52 -1.64
N GLN A 679 10.54 -38.98 -1.38
CA GLN A 679 9.44 -38.90 -2.34
C GLN A 679 9.71 -37.94 -3.50
N GLU A 680 10.51 -36.89 -3.29
CA GLU A 680 10.97 -36.02 -4.37
C GLU A 680 11.75 -36.80 -5.45
N ALA A 681 12.50 -37.82 -5.04
CA ALA A 681 13.24 -38.69 -5.98
C ALA A 681 12.45 -39.95 -6.39
N GLN A 682 11.67 -40.52 -5.46
CA GLN A 682 10.99 -41.81 -5.60
C GLN A 682 9.57 -41.72 -4.99
N PRO A 683 8.58 -41.14 -5.71
CA PRO A 683 7.28 -40.77 -5.16
C PRO A 683 6.47 -41.90 -4.52
N ASP A 684 6.67 -43.14 -5.01
CA ASP A 684 5.92 -44.32 -4.55
C ASP A 684 6.66 -45.12 -3.45
N VAL A 685 7.78 -44.61 -2.93
CA VAL A 685 8.62 -45.32 -1.96
C VAL A 685 8.47 -44.70 -0.57
N GLU A 686 8.15 -45.54 0.41
CA GLU A 686 7.94 -45.16 1.80
C GLU A 686 9.06 -45.67 2.69
N ILE A 687 9.47 -44.86 3.67
CA ILE A 687 10.42 -45.23 4.70
C ILE A 687 9.72 -46.15 5.70
N ILE A 688 10.34 -47.30 5.95
CA ILE A 688 9.90 -48.27 6.96
C ILE A 688 10.62 -47.98 8.29
N LYS A 689 11.92 -47.62 8.24
CA LYS A 689 12.69 -47.22 9.42
C LYS A 689 14.01 -46.50 9.11
N VAL A 690 14.48 -45.70 10.06
CA VAL A 690 15.81 -45.08 10.07
C VAL A 690 16.77 -45.92 10.92
N ASN A 691 17.95 -46.22 10.37
CA ASN A 691 18.88 -47.19 10.96
C ASN A 691 20.15 -46.56 11.55
N SER A 692 20.66 -45.48 10.95
CA SER A 692 21.90 -44.81 11.40
C SER A 692 22.15 -43.52 10.63
N ILE A 693 22.94 -42.62 11.20
CA ILE A 693 23.58 -41.51 10.48
C ILE A 693 25.07 -41.83 10.23
N LEU A 694 25.57 -41.45 9.05
CA LEU A 694 26.98 -41.57 8.68
C LEU A 694 27.51 -40.22 8.20
N ILE A 695 28.74 -39.90 8.55
CA ILE A 695 29.35 -38.60 8.29
C ILE A 695 30.75 -38.80 7.72
N ARG A 696 31.04 -38.06 6.65
CA ARG A 696 32.38 -37.90 6.09
C ARG A 696 32.71 -36.42 6.09
N GLY A 697 33.82 -36.04 6.70
CA GLY A 697 34.24 -34.65 6.79
C GLY A 697 34.91 -34.36 8.12
N ASN A 698 35.54 -33.19 8.21
CA ASN A 698 36.18 -32.69 9.42
C ASN A 698 35.31 -31.59 10.04
N GLY A 699 35.14 -31.64 11.36
CA GLY A 699 34.44 -30.60 12.11
C GLY A 699 33.76 -31.13 13.36
N ARG A 700 32.69 -30.45 13.78
CA ARG A 700 31.94 -30.77 14.99
C ARG A 700 30.48 -31.02 14.66
N ILE A 701 29.85 -31.94 15.39
CA ILE A 701 28.43 -32.24 15.30
C ILE A 701 27.83 -32.37 16.70
N ASP A 702 26.55 -32.06 16.79
CA ASP A 702 25.79 -32.05 18.02
C ASP A 702 24.27 -32.18 17.78
N ASP A 703 23.47 -32.37 18.82
CA ASP A 703 21.99 -32.39 18.78
C ASP A 703 21.38 -33.36 17.74
N ILE A 704 21.99 -34.53 17.51
CA ILE A 704 21.51 -35.51 16.52
C ILE A 704 20.28 -36.21 17.07
N SER A 705 19.16 -36.05 16.38
CA SER A 705 17.89 -36.60 16.79
C SER A 705 16.98 -36.96 15.63
N LEU A 706 16.06 -37.88 15.91
CA LEU A 706 14.89 -38.12 15.07
C LEU A 706 13.64 -37.63 15.80
N LEU A 707 12.72 -37.10 15.01
CA LEU A 707 11.50 -36.45 15.43
C LEU A 707 10.33 -37.09 14.68
N ASN A 708 9.16 -37.16 15.31
CA ASN A 708 7.94 -37.62 14.64
C ASN A 708 7.64 -36.68 13.45
N PRO A 709 7.23 -37.21 12.29
CA PRO A 709 6.93 -36.41 11.11
C PRO A 709 5.74 -35.46 11.24
#